data_AF-A0A2W4P4X4-F1
#
_entry.id   AF-A0A2W4P4X4-F1
#
_cell.length_a   1.000
_cell.length_b   1.000
_cell.length_c   1.000
_cell.angle_alpha   90.00
_cell.angle_beta   90.00
_cell.angle_gamma   90.00
#
_symmetry.space_group_name_H-M   'P 1'
#
loop_
_entity.id
_entity.type
_entity.pdbx_description
1 polymer ?
#
loop_
_entity_poly.entity_id
_entity_poly.type
_entity_poly.pdbx_seq_one_letter_code
_entity_poly.pdbx_strand_id
1 'polypeptide(L)'
;MTFLPPLDYDGRGLIAQRETAVRIILTHENADFDALAALLAAHKLDPEAIPVLPEQLNRNVAAFLALYVSGLPFARRADIDFENVEAITLVDTQRLPQIKGLPQHVPVYVIDHHPVKSKPDPRYTLTGEVIGSTTTLLVEQMQARGIQVSSLEATLLALGIYEDTGSLTYGGTTARDLRAAAWTVEHHAVLDTVRRFLEPPLNEEQQRLFEALLTQSETRVIDGYPIIVAAARIDEYVNEVAGVAHRLREMLDPTGLFVLVEMPGALHLVCRATDDAINVGEVARHFGGGGHERAAAASIHDMTFEETLDKLWDIIARSIQPAVHVRDLMSYGVQTLEADKTLAQVIRKMRRIGHEGFPVVQDGRVVGLLTRRDADRAMEHGLGNVKVHEVMTAGEVTLRPDDSVGVLEQTMVDSGWGQIPVVDDSNRLIGVVTRTDLIKHWASQHPGRRAPGENALTMAEIGDVLGKPVENLIQTIARHAQTNDVAIYLVGGVVRDLLLERPNFDVDFVVEGDAIALARSLSEQYGGTVSSFRPFGTAKWTLTDDVAAALGVEPGTLPDHVDFATARNEFYEHPTALPTVYRGSIKLDLARRDFTINTLAVQLSPEAASGRVLDFFGGVRDLREKRIAVLHNLSFVDDPTRMIRAVRFEHRLGFTIEPRTLELMQTALPMLRRITGERVRNELDLLLQEHEPERGFLRLQKLGLLEAIHPAFRVDERMAERFQMARKQKPPWDGVQLSTSALYWHLLAIGIPVEQLPALNERLLMPKTLAESMLAAARLAQNSDLLRSPDARPSQIDALLRHASDTALYVAWLVCDETLVRERLARYVTEWRSQRPAIDGNALKARGLRPGPCYGRILERLRAARLDGEVTDLPGEEALLNRMLAEGICDDGA
;
A
#
# COMPACT_ATOMS: atom_id res chain seq x y z
N MET A 1 -44.20 -52.27 -20.53
CA MET A 1 -45.52 -52.32 -21.20
C MET A 1 -45.67 -51.04 -22.01
N THR A 2 -46.13 -51.20 -23.26
CA THR A 2 -46.65 -50.18 -24.19
C THR A 2 -45.69 -49.09 -24.70
N PHE A 3 -45.23 -49.31 -25.94
CA PHE A 3 -44.75 -48.32 -26.88
C PHE A 3 -45.75 -47.15 -27.01
N LEU A 4 -45.28 -45.91 -26.86
CA LEU A 4 -45.96 -44.72 -27.36
C LEU A 4 -45.46 -44.42 -28.78
N PRO A 5 -46.33 -43.96 -29.70
CA PRO A 5 -46.00 -43.80 -31.11
C PRO A 5 -45.10 -42.58 -31.35
N PRO A 6 -44.45 -42.48 -32.53
CA PRO A 6 -43.77 -41.25 -32.93
C PRO A 6 -44.83 -40.15 -33.10
N LEU A 7 -44.65 -39.05 -32.36
CA LEU A 7 -45.42 -37.83 -32.56
C LEU A 7 -44.96 -37.17 -33.87
N ASP A 8 -45.72 -37.43 -34.93
CA ASP A 8 -45.73 -36.65 -36.16
C ASP A 8 -46.34 -35.29 -35.82
N TYR A 9 -45.55 -34.21 -35.89
CA TYR A 9 -46.05 -32.85 -35.68
C TYR A 9 -45.57 -31.98 -36.85
N ASP A 10 -46.44 -31.87 -37.85
CA ASP A 10 -46.37 -30.92 -38.97
C ASP A 10 -46.70 -29.52 -38.41
N GLY A 11 -45.72 -28.91 -37.75
CA GLY A 11 -45.76 -27.54 -37.24
C GLY A 11 -45.43 -26.51 -38.32
N ARG A 12 -46.06 -26.59 -39.49
CA ARG A 12 -45.99 -25.53 -40.51
C ARG A 12 -46.79 -24.32 -40.04
N GLY A 13 -46.14 -23.43 -39.31
CA GLY A 13 -46.71 -22.15 -38.92
C GLY A 13 -45.60 -21.12 -38.73
N LEU A 14 -45.40 -20.29 -39.77
CA LEU A 14 -44.54 -19.10 -39.83
C LEU A 14 -43.03 -19.31 -40.05
N ILE A 15 -42.66 -19.89 -41.20
CA ILE A 15 -41.54 -19.34 -41.98
C ILE A 15 -42.08 -19.14 -43.40
N ALA A 16 -42.54 -17.91 -43.69
CA ALA A 16 -42.70 -17.50 -45.07
C ALA A 16 -41.31 -17.58 -45.70
N GLN A 17 -41.17 -18.36 -46.77
CA GLN A 17 -40.01 -18.32 -47.66
C GLN A 17 -39.81 -16.87 -48.11
N ARG A 18 -38.90 -16.17 -47.43
CA ARG A 18 -38.35 -14.92 -47.89
C ARG A 18 -36.98 -15.25 -48.48
N GLU A 19 -36.73 -14.78 -49.70
CA GLU A 19 -35.41 -14.68 -50.32
C GLU A 19 -34.53 -13.67 -49.55
N THR A 20 -34.31 -13.89 -48.25
CA THR A 20 -33.62 -12.97 -47.36
C THR A 20 -32.52 -13.69 -46.60
N ALA A 21 -31.28 -13.25 -46.80
CA ALA A 21 -30.26 -13.10 -45.78
C ALA A 21 -30.49 -13.85 -44.46
N VAL A 22 -29.86 -15.02 -44.24
CA VAL A 22 -30.01 -15.76 -42.98
C VAL A 22 -28.84 -15.48 -42.05
N ARG A 23 -29.11 -14.97 -40.84
CA ARG A 23 -28.11 -14.87 -39.75
C ARG A 23 -28.31 -16.03 -38.80
N ILE A 24 -27.24 -16.70 -38.39
CA ILE A 24 -27.32 -17.87 -37.51
C ILE A 24 -26.43 -17.71 -36.27
N ILE A 25 -26.82 -18.37 -35.19
CA ILE A 25 -26.06 -18.47 -33.95
C ILE A 25 -25.72 -19.95 -33.72
N LEU A 26 -24.43 -20.22 -33.48
CA LEU A 26 -23.87 -21.57 -33.34
C LEU A 26 -23.04 -21.67 -32.05
N THR A 27 -22.86 -22.90 -31.57
CA THR A 27 -22.01 -23.23 -30.42
C THR A 27 -21.25 -24.54 -30.67
N HIS A 28 -20.51 -25.04 -29.68
CA HIS A 28 -19.72 -26.28 -29.79
C HIS A 28 -20.60 -27.55 -29.77
N GLU A 29 -20.03 -28.69 -30.21
CA GLU A 29 -20.66 -30.01 -30.07
C GLU A 29 -20.53 -30.51 -28.63
N ASN A 30 -21.52 -31.25 -28.13
CA ASN A 30 -21.70 -31.58 -26.71
C ASN A 30 -22.03 -30.36 -25.82
N ALA A 31 -22.78 -29.40 -26.38
CA ALA A 31 -23.18 -28.19 -25.67
C ALA A 31 -23.81 -28.49 -24.31
N ASP A 32 -23.30 -27.82 -23.29
CA ASP A 32 -23.80 -27.75 -21.93
C ASP A 32 -24.85 -26.63 -21.78
N PHE A 33 -25.30 -26.34 -20.55
CA PHE A 33 -26.26 -25.28 -20.31
C PHE A 33 -25.67 -23.90 -20.53
N ASP A 34 -24.36 -23.65 -20.38
CA ASP A 34 -23.79 -22.33 -20.69
C ASP A 34 -23.86 -22.06 -22.19
N ALA A 35 -23.46 -23.04 -23.00
CA ALA A 35 -23.61 -22.98 -24.46
C ALA A 35 -25.08 -22.80 -24.90
N LEU A 36 -26.01 -23.59 -24.33
CA LEU A 36 -27.43 -23.48 -24.69
C LEU A 36 -28.05 -22.15 -24.23
N ALA A 37 -27.71 -21.67 -23.04
CA ALA A 37 -28.19 -20.41 -22.52
C ALA A 37 -27.61 -19.22 -23.29
N ALA A 38 -26.35 -19.30 -23.69
CA ALA A 38 -25.71 -18.31 -24.55
C ALA A 38 -26.36 -18.25 -25.94
N LEU A 39 -26.77 -19.38 -26.52
CA LEU A 39 -27.55 -19.40 -27.78
C LEU A 39 -28.85 -18.62 -27.63
N LEU A 40 -29.59 -18.85 -26.54
CA LEU A 40 -30.81 -18.11 -26.24
C LEU A 40 -30.52 -16.62 -26.06
N ALA A 41 -29.54 -16.26 -25.22
CA ALA A 41 -29.23 -14.88 -24.89
C ALA A 41 -28.79 -14.07 -26.12
N ALA A 42 -27.98 -14.67 -27.00
CA ALA A 42 -27.57 -14.07 -28.26
C ALA A 42 -28.78 -13.86 -29.21
N HIS A 43 -29.72 -14.80 -29.30
CA HIS A 43 -30.95 -14.61 -30.07
C HIS A 43 -31.81 -13.47 -29.50
N LYS A 44 -31.87 -13.31 -28.17
CA LYS A 44 -32.60 -12.18 -27.56
C LYS A 44 -31.95 -10.83 -27.89
N LEU A 45 -30.63 -10.78 -28.00
CA LEU A 45 -29.88 -9.58 -28.40
C LEU A 45 -29.97 -9.26 -29.89
N ASP A 46 -30.15 -10.30 -30.73
CA ASP A 46 -30.34 -10.20 -32.18
C ASP A 46 -31.51 -11.09 -32.64
N PRO A 47 -32.78 -10.62 -32.52
CA PRO A 47 -33.97 -11.44 -32.78
C PRO A 47 -34.11 -11.96 -34.22
N GLU A 48 -33.35 -11.40 -35.17
CA GLU A 48 -33.32 -11.85 -36.57
C GLU A 48 -32.33 -12.99 -36.81
N ALA A 49 -31.43 -13.28 -35.85
CA ALA A 49 -30.50 -14.39 -35.94
C ALA A 49 -31.10 -15.67 -35.35
N ILE A 50 -30.99 -16.77 -36.09
CA ILE A 50 -31.62 -18.06 -35.73
C ILE A 50 -30.65 -18.86 -34.83
N PRO A 51 -31.02 -19.23 -33.59
CA PRO A 51 -30.18 -20.06 -32.73
C PRO A 51 -30.34 -21.53 -33.11
N VAL A 52 -29.26 -22.13 -33.62
CA VAL A 52 -29.27 -23.49 -34.17
C VAL A 52 -28.68 -24.47 -33.17
N LEU A 53 -29.43 -25.53 -32.85
CA LEU A 53 -28.97 -26.58 -31.94
C LEU A 53 -27.81 -27.39 -32.56
N PRO A 54 -26.81 -27.80 -31.77
CA PRO A 54 -25.80 -28.75 -32.21
C PRO A 54 -26.39 -30.16 -32.42
N GLU A 55 -25.64 -31.04 -33.09
CA GLU A 55 -26.07 -32.44 -33.29
C GLU A 55 -25.90 -33.25 -32.00
N GLN A 56 -24.83 -32.95 -31.26
CA GLN A 56 -24.56 -33.57 -29.97
C GLN A 56 -24.81 -32.57 -28.85
N LEU A 57 -25.64 -32.96 -27.90
CA LEU A 57 -25.98 -32.20 -26.70
C LEU A 57 -25.52 -32.97 -25.47
N ASN A 58 -25.11 -32.24 -24.43
CA ASN A 58 -24.95 -32.85 -23.11
C ASN A 58 -26.27 -33.52 -22.68
N ARG A 59 -26.17 -34.67 -22.00
CA ARG A 59 -27.33 -35.47 -21.55
C ARG A 59 -28.34 -34.65 -20.75
N ASN A 60 -27.87 -33.78 -19.86
CA ASN A 60 -28.75 -32.95 -19.02
C ASN A 60 -29.48 -31.89 -19.85
N VAL A 61 -28.79 -31.31 -20.82
CA VAL A 61 -29.35 -30.34 -21.77
C VAL A 61 -30.39 -30.99 -22.68
N ALA A 62 -30.10 -32.20 -23.19
CA ALA A 62 -31.05 -32.98 -23.98
C ALA A 62 -32.31 -33.33 -23.18
N ALA A 63 -32.16 -33.72 -21.91
CA ALA A 63 -33.28 -33.99 -21.01
C ALA A 63 -34.11 -32.73 -20.72
N PHE A 64 -33.48 -31.57 -20.56
CA PHE A 64 -34.16 -30.29 -20.39
C PHE A 64 -34.96 -29.91 -21.65
N LEU A 65 -34.32 -29.94 -22.83
CA LEU A 65 -34.98 -29.63 -24.10
C LEU A 65 -36.15 -30.57 -24.39
N ALA A 66 -36.04 -31.85 -24.06
CA ALA A 66 -37.15 -32.80 -24.23
C ALA A 66 -38.44 -32.38 -23.50
N LEU A 67 -38.33 -31.64 -22.39
CA LEU A 67 -39.47 -31.14 -21.61
C LEU A 67 -39.88 -29.73 -22.00
N TYR A 68 -38.94 -28.87 -22.41
CA TYR A 68 -39.15 -27.42 -22.49
C TYR A 68 -38.92 -26.79 -23.88
N VAL A 69 -38.53 -27.57 -24.90
CA VAL A 69 -38.18 -27.04 -26.24
C VAL A 69 -39.31 -26.21 -26.88
N SER A 70 -40.57 -26.54 -26.63
CA SER A 70 -41.73 -25.84 -27.22
C SER A 70 -41.86 -24.37 -26.78
N GLY A 71 -41.19 -23.98 -25.69
CA GLY A 71 -41.13 -22.61 -25.21
C GLY A 71 -39.85 -21.86 -25.56
N LEU A 72 -38.97 -22.42 -26.40
CA LEU A 72 -37.64 -21.89 -26.69
C LEU A 72 -37.44 -21.71 -28.21
N PRO A 73 -36.71 -20.66 -28.66
CA PRO A 73 -36.66 -20.25 -30.07
C PRO A 73 -35.67 -21.06 -30.92
N PHE A 74 -35.36 -22.30 -30.52
CA PHE A 74 -34.28 -23.09 -31.12
C PHE A 74 -34.71 -23.78 -32.42
N ALA A 75 -33.85 -23.71 -33.44
CA ALA A 75 -34.02 -24.43 -34.70
C ALA A 75 -33.10 -25.66 -34.78
N ARG A 76 -33.52 -26.72 -35.46
CA ARG A 76 -32.65 -27.88 -35.72
C ARG A 76 -31.81 -27.59 -36.97
N ARG A 77 -30.60 -28.15 -37.05
CA ARG A 77 -29.74 -28.01 -38.23
C ARG A 77 -30.42 -28.42 -39.54
N ALA A 78 -31.26 -29.46 -39.50
CA ALA A 78 -31.97 -29.95 -40.68
C ALA A 78 -32.97 -28.93 -41.27
N ASP A 79 -33.38 -27.94 -40.48
CA ASP A 79 -34.37 -26.93 -40.87
C ASP A 79 -33.72 -25.65 -41.41
N ILE A 80 -32.38 -25.59 -41.48
CA ILE A 80 -31.61 -24.41 -41.88
C ILE A 80 -31.01 -24.59 -43.27
N ASP A 81 -31.24 -23.60 -44.14
CA ASP A 81 -30.54 -23.47 -45.40
C ASP A 81 -29.17 -22.78 -45.18
N PHE A 82 -28.13 -23.59 -45.02
CA PHE A 82 -26.78 -23.10 -44.76
C PHE A 82 -26.12 -22.42 -45.97
N GLU A 83 -26.64 -22.57 -47.19
CA GLU A 83 -26.04 -22.00 -48.40
C GLU A 83 -26.28 -20.47 -48.49
N ASN A 84 -27.32 -19.97 -47.82
CA ASN A 84 -27.76 -18.56 -47.85
C ASN A 84 -27.46 -17.78 -46.55
N VAL A 85 -26.46 -18.23 -45.78
CA VAL A 85 -26.05 -17.58 -44.53
C VAL A 85 -25.18 -16.36 -44.80
N GLU A 86 -25.52 -15.20 -44.21
CA GLU A 86 -24.80 -13.92 -44.38
C GLU A 86 -23.92 -13.53 -43.20
N ALA A 87 -24.19 -14.04 -41.99
CA ALA A 87 -23.38 -13.82 -40.80
C ALA A 87 -23.55 -14.96 -39.79
N ILE A 88 -22.49 -15.22 -39.02
CA ILE A 88 -22.47 -16.27 -37.99
C ILE A 88 -22.05 -15.65 -36.66
N THR A 89 -22.82 -15.90 -35.61
CA THR A 89 -22.41 -15.62 -34.22
C THR A 89 -22.08 -16.94 -33.53
N LEU A 90 -20.84 -17.12 -33.09
CA LEU A 90 -20.40 -18.23 -32.25
C LEU A 90 -20.47 -17.81 -30.79
N VAL A 91 -21.10 -18.64 -29.97
CA VAL A 91 -21.19 -18.45 -28.52
C VAL A 91 -20.58 -19.63 -27.80
N ASP A 92 -19.82 -19.35 -26.74
CA ASP A 92 -19.18 -20.34 -25.88
C ASP A 92 -18.25 -21.30 -26.65
N THR A 93 -17.65 -20.78 -27.72
CA THR A 93 -16.64 -21.47 -28.52
C THR A 93 -15.90 -20.50 -29.42
N GLN A 94 -14.58 -20.68 -29.54
CA GLN A 94 -13.75 -20.00 -30.53
C GLN A 94 -13.60 -20.77 -31.86
N ARG A 95 -14.17 -21.98 -31.95
CA ARG A 95 -14.04 -22.85 -33.14
C ARG A 95 -15.38 -23.05 -33.82
N LEU A 96 -15.42 -22.71 -35.11
CA LEU A 96 -16.58 -22.95 -35.96
C LEU A 96 -16.78 -24.47 -36.20
N PRO A 97 -17.97 -25.03 -35.94
CA PRO A 97 -18.28 -26.42 -36.27
C PRO A 97 -18.19 -26.68 -37.78
N GLN A 98 -17.82 -27.91 -38.17
CA GLN A 98 -17.77 -28.29 -39.58
C GLN A 98 -19.18 -28.59 -40.09
N ILE A 99 -19.81 -27.60 -40.74
CA ILE A 99 -21.15 -27.72 -41.31
C ILE A 99 -21.07 -27.71 -42.83
N LYS A 100 -21.70 -28.70 -43.48
CA LYS A 100 -21.75 -28.81 -44.94
C LYS A 100 -22.64 -27.71 -45.53
N GLY A 101 -22.17 -27.03 -46.58
CA GLY A 101 -22.92 -25.98 -47.29
C GLY A 101 -22.66 -24.55 -46.79
N LEU A 102 -21.91 -24.38 -45.70
CA LEU A 102 -21.63 -23.07 -45.10
C LEU A 102 -20.58 -22.28 -45.93
N PRO A 103 -20.86 -21.03 -46.38
CA PRO A 103 -19.92 -20.27 -47.18
C PRO A 103 -18.64 -19.85 -46.44
N GLN A 104 -17.50 -19.90 -47.14
CA GLN A 104 -16.18 -19.62 -46.56
C GLN A 104 -15.84 -18.12 -46.34
N HIS A 105 -16.68 -17.20 -46.82
CA HIS A 105 -16.41 -15.75 -46.78
C HIS A 105 -17.31 -14.98 -45.79
N VAL A 106 -18.17 -15.68 -45.06
CA VAL A 106 -19.17 -15.08 -44.16
C VAL A 106 -18.51 -14.54 -42.88
N PRO A 107 -18.80 -13.31 -42.42
CA PRO A 107 -18.27 -12.81 -41.16
C PRO A 107 -18.67 -13.69 -39.97
N VAL A 108 -17.71 -13.91 -39.06
CA VAL A 108 -17.90 -14.72 -37.83
C VAL A 108 -17.64 -13.85 -36.61
N TYR A 109 -18.67 -13.65 -35.79
CA TYR A 109 -18.59 -12.96 -34.51
C TYR A 109 -18.48 -14.00 -33.40
N VAL A 110 -17.53 -13.86 -32.48
CA VAL A 110 -17.30 -14.85 -31.42
C VAL A 110 -17.49 -14.20 -30.07
N ILE A 111 -18.30 -14.83 -29.22
CA ILE A 111 -18.55 -14.44 -27.83
C ILE A 111 -18.16 -15.63 -26.94
N ASP A 112 -17.07 -15.49 -26.20
CA ASP A 112 -16.50 -16.55 -25.36
C ASP A 112 -15.84 -15.91 -24.13
N HIS A 113 -16.00 -16.52 -22.96
CA HIS A 113 -15.38 -16.08 -21.71
C HIS A 113 -13.93 -16.57 -21.52
N HIS A 114 -13.40 -17.44 -22.39
CA HIS A 114 -12.03 -17.94 -22.30
C HIS A 114 -11.00 -16.97 -22.93
N PRO A 115 -9.72 -16.99 -22.47
CA PRO A 115 -8.64 -16.27 -23.15
C PRO A 115 -8.54 -16.64 -24.63
N VAL A 116 -8.16 -15.67 -25.46
CA VAL A 116 -8.01 -15.86 -26.91
C VAL A 116 -6.87 -16.83 -27.19
N LYS A 117 -7.18 -18.02 -27.76
CA LYS A 117 -6.19 -19.09 -27.97
C LYS A 117 -5.41 -18.97 -29.29
N SER A 118 -5.91 -18.23 -30.30
CA SER A 118 -5.16 -17.69 -31.46
C SER A 118 -6.08 -16.94 -32.43
N LYS A 119 -5.55 -15.96 -33.19
CA LYS A 119 -6.24 -15.34 -34.35
C LYS A 119 -5.41 -15.48 -35.64
N PRO A 120 -5.84 -16.30 -36.61
CA PRO A 120 -5.23 -16.30 -37.95
C PRO A 120 -6.18 -15.87 -39.09
N ASP A 121 -7.49 -15.76 -38.86
CA ASP A 121 -8.48 -15.54 -39.94
C ASP A 121 -9.14 -14.15 -39.83
N PRO A 122 -8.99 -13.27 -40.85
CA PRO A 122 -9.55 -11.92 -40.84
C PRO A 122 -11.08 -11.84 -40.82
N ARG A 123 -11.81 -12.96 -41.03
CA ARG A 123 -13.28 -12.99 -40.89
C ARG A 123 -13.78 -13.05 -39.44
N TYR A 124 -12.91 -13.27 -38.45
CA TYR A 124 -13.29 -13.47 -37.04
C TYR A 124 -13.19 -12.17 -36.22
N THR A 125 -14.33 -11.75 -35.67
CA THR A 125 -14.40 -10.69 -34.66
C THR A 125 -14.67 -11.31 -33.30
N LEU A 126 -13.65 -11.40 -32.44
CA LEU A 126 -13.78 -11.88 -31.06
C LEU A 126 -14.16 -10.74 -30.11
N THR A 127 -15.13 -11.02 -29.25
CA THR A 127 -15.56 -10.20 -28.12
C THR A 127 -15.70 -11.09 -26.89
N GLY A 128 -15.04 -10.77 -25.79
CA GLY A 128 -15.01 -11.64 -24.62
C GLY A 128 -14.11 -11.10 -23.53
N GLU A 129 -14.42 -11.44 -22.29
CA GLU A 129 -13.63 -11.12 -21.10
C GLU A 129 -13.53 -12.38 -20.25
N VAL A 130 -12.43 -12.52 -19.49
CA VAL A 130 -12.26 -13.66 -18.58
C VAL A 130 -13.25 -13.53 -17.42
N ILE A 131 -14.28 -14.37 -17.41
CA ILE A 131 -15.38 -14.37 -16.44
C ILE A 131 -15.90 -15.80 -16.21
N GLY A 132 -16.78 -16.01 -15.24
CA GLY A 132 -17.26 -17.32 -14.83
C GLY A 132 -18.19 -18.05 -15.83
N SER A 133 -18.81 -17.35 -16.78
CA SER A 133 -19.73 -17.94 -17.78
C SER A 133 -19.89 -17.03 -19.01
N THR A 134 -20.02 -17.60 -20.21
CA THR A 134 -20.37 -16.86 -21.43
C THR A 134 -21.78 -16.26 -21.32
N THR A 135 -22.73 -16.97 -20.71
CA THR A 135 -24.08 -16.47 -20.43
C THR A 135 -24.07 -15.18 -19.61
N THR A 136 -23.16 -15.03 -18.64
CA THR A 136 -23.01 -13.79 -17.86
C THR A 136 -22.78 -12.57 -18.75
N LEU A 137 -21.89 -12.67 -19.75
CA LEU A 137 -21.58 -11.56 -20.68
C LEU A 137 -22.81 -11.14 -21.48
N LEU A 138 -23.62 -12.10 -21.91
CA LEU A 138 -24.80 -11.84 -22.73
C LEU A 138 -25.96 -11.30 -21.88
N VAL A 139 -26.14 -11.81 -20.65
CA VAL A 139 -27.13 -11.29 -19.69
C VAL A 139 -26.84 -9.84 -19.33
N GLU A 140 -25.59 -9.44 -19.12
CA GLU A 140 -25.24 -8.03 -18.87
C GLU A 140 -25.62 -7.12 -20.04
N GLN A 141 -25.42 -7.58 -21.29
CA GLN A 141 -25.86 -6.84 -22.47
C GLN A 141 -27.39 -6.75 -22.55
N MET A 142 -28.10 -7.83 -22.19
CA MET A 142 -29.56 -7.84 -22.15
C MET A 142 -30.10 -6.87 -21.09
N GLN A 143 -29.48 -6.83 -19.91
CA GLN A 143 -29.78 -5.88 -18.84
C GLN A 143 -29.61 -4.44 -19.33
N ALA A 144 -28.48 -4.12 -19.96
CA ALA A 144 -28.20 -2.78 -20.46
C ALA A 144 -29.21 -2.30 -21.52
N ARG A 145 -29.78 -3.24 -22.29
CA ARG A 145 -30.81 -2.98 -23.32
C ARG A 145 -32.25 -3.10 -22.81
N GLY A 146 -32.45 -3.45 -21.53
CA GLY A 146 -33.78 -3.61 -20.92
C GLY A 146 -34.59 -4.76 -21.51
N ILE A 147 -33.94 -5.80 -22.04
CA ILE A 147 -34.61 -6.92 -22.71
C ILE A 147 -35.41 -7.76 -21.70
N GLN A 148 -36.65 -8.06 -22.03
CA GLN A 148 -37.55 -8.88 -21.21
C GLN A 148 -37.40 -10.37 -21.53
N VAL A 149 -37.43 -11.19 -20.48
CA VAL A 149 -37.39 -12.66 -20.55
C VAL A 149 -38.55 -13.26 -19.77
N SER A 150 -39.07 -14.37 -20.28
CA SER A 150 -40.04 -15.22 -19.58
C SER A 150 -39.36 -16.01 -18.46
N SER A 151 -40.16 -16.56 -17.54
CA SER A 151 -39.64 -17.41 -16.45
C SER A 151 -38.85 -18.63 -16.97
N LEU A 152 -39.26 -19.22 -18.10
CA LEU A 152 -38.55 -20.34 -18.71
C LEU A 152 -37.20 -19.91 -19.28
N GLU A 153 -37.16 -18.79 -20.01
CA GLU A 153 -35.92 -18.21 -20.55
C GLU A 153 -34.97 -17.81 -19.40
N ALA A 154 -35.48 -17.14 -18.36
CA ALA A 154 -34.71 -16.78 -17.18
C ALA A 154 -34.15 -18.03 -16.46
N THR A 155 -34.92 -19.11 -16.40
CA THR A 155 -34.47 -20.39 -15.81
C THR A 155 -33.34 -21.02 -16.62
N LEU A 156 -33.41 -20.98 -17.95
CA LEU A 156 -32.32 -21.46 -18.81
C LEU A 156 -31.06 -20.60 -18.67
N LEU A 157 -31.20 -19.27 -18.61
CA LEU A 157 -30.08 -18.36 -18.36
C LEU A 157 -29.43 -18.62 -16.98
N ALA A 158 -30.24 -18.91 -15.96
CA ALA A 158 -29.73 -19.31 -14.66
C ALA A 158 -28.99 -20.66 -14.71
N LEU A 159 -29.51 -21.65 -15.44
CA LEU A 159 -28.83 -22.94 -15.65
C LEU A 159 -27.43 -22.76 -16.24
N GLY A 160 -27.28 -21.91 -17.27
CA GLY A 160 -25.98 -21.64 -17.88
C GLY A 160 -24.97 -21.01 -16.92
N ILE A 161 -25.39 -19.98 -16.19
CA ILE A 161 -24.51 -19.31 -15.20
C ILE A 161 -24.12 -20.29 -14.09
N TYR A 162 -25.08 -21.04 -13.53
CA TYR A 162 -24.81 -21.94 -12.40
C TYR A 162 -24.00 -23.18 -12.81
N GLU A 163 -24.09 -23.68 -14.04
CA GLU A 163 -23.26 -24.81 -14.47
C GLU A 163 -21.78 -24.44 -14.47
N ASP A 164 -21.43 -23.35 -15.14
CA ASP A 164 -20.04 -23.02 -15.43
C ASP A 164 -19.32 -22.32 -14.27
N THR A 165 -20.11 -21.69 -13.37
CA THR A 165 -19.61 -21.14 -12.10
C THR A 165 -19.59 -22.16 -10.96
N GLY A 166 -20.04 -23.40 -11.19
CA GLY A 166 -20.15 -24.41 -10.14
C GLY A 166 -21.09 -23.98 -9.02
N SER A 167 -22.30 -23.56 -9.38
CA SER A 167 -23.27 -22.92 -8.49
C SER A 167 -22.67 -21.72 -7.73
N LEU A 168 -21.90 -20.89 -8.44
CA LEU A 168 -21.23 -19.69 -7.93
C LEU A 168 -20.09 -19.96 -6.93
N THR A 169 -19.59 -21.21 -6.86
CA THR A 169 -18.55 -21.60 -5.89
C THR A 169 -17.16 -21.78 -6.51
N TYR A 170 -17.04 -21.87 -7.84
CA TYR A 170 -15.75 -22.03 -8.49
C TYR A 170 -14.91 -20.75 -8.38
N GLY A 171 -13.59 -20.90 -8.22
CA GLY A 171 -12.68 -19.76 -8.05
C GLY A 171 -12.61 -18.77 -9.22
N GLY A 172 -13.09 -19.15 -10.41
CA GLY A 172 -13.25 -18.26 -11.57
C GLY A 172 -14.53 -17.40 -11.54
N THR A 173 -15.43 -17.65 -10.58
CA THR A 173 -16.68 -16.90 -10.42
C THR A 173 -16.39 -15.48 -9.96
N THR A 174 -17.02 -14.49 -10.59
CA THR A 174 -16.85 -13.07 -10.29
C THR A 174 -18.13 -12.46 -9.73
N ALA A 175 -18.02 -11.26 -9.15
CA ALA A 175 -19.20 -10.50 -8.69
C ALA A 175 -20.21 -10.19 -9.82
N ARG A 176 -19.79 -10.24 -11.09
CA ARG A 176 -20.66 -10.03 -12.25
C ARG A 176 -21.56 -11.23 -12.50
N ASP A 177 -21.03 -12.44 -12.34
CA ASP A 177 -21.81 -13.69 -12.42
C ASP A 177 -22.93 -13.68 -11.37
N LEU A 178 -22.63 -13.25 -10.14
CA LEU A 178 -23.63 -13.12 -9.08
C LEU A 178 -24.73 -12.09 -9.43
N ARG A 179 -24.38 -10.97 -10.06
CA ARG A 179 -25.38 -9.97 -10.49
C ARG A 179 -26.23 -10.46 -11.65
N ALA A 180 -25.62 -11.16 -12.61
CA ALA A 180 -26.34 -11.79 -13.71
C ALA A 180 -27.30 -12.87 -13.19
N ALA A 181 -26.85 -13.73 -12.28
CA ALA A 181 -27.68 -14.72 -11.60
C ALA A 181 -28.79 -14.08 -10.76
N ALA A 182 -28.52 -12.98 -10.05
CA ALA A 182 -29.55 -12.24 -9.32
C ALA A 182 -30.64 -11.73 -10.27
N TRP A 183 -30.25 -11.19 -11.42
CA TRP A 183 -31.19 -10.69 -12.42
C TRP A 183 -32.07 -11.78 -13.03
N THR A 184 -31.54 -12.99 -13.27
CA THR A 184 -32.38 -14.10 -13.76
C THR A 184 -33.42 -14.50 -12.70
N VAL A 185 -33.06 -14.48 -11.42
CA VAL A 185 -33.99 -14.72 -10.31
C VAL A 185 -35.03 -13.60 -10.19
N GLU A 186 -34.64 -12.33 -10.38
CA GLU A 186 -35.57 -11.19 -10.45
C GLU A 186 -36.59 -11.36 -11.58
N HIS A 187 -36.22 -12.02 -12.68
CA HIS A 187 -37.10 -12.38 -13.79
C HIS A 187 -37.78 -13.75 -13.62
N HIS A 188 -37.93 -14.19 -12.38
CA HIS A 188 -38.66 -15.41 -12.00
C HIS A 188 -38.03 -16.71 -12.53
N ALA A 189 -36.70 -16.82 -12.58
CA ALA A 189 -36.03 -18.10 -12.75
C ALA A 189 -36.41 -19.09 -11.64
N VAL A 190 -36.70 -20.35 -11.99
CA VAL A 190 -37.14 -21.39 -11.07
C VAL A 190 -35.94 -22.19 -10.58
N LEU A 191 -35.38 -21.82 -9.42
CA LEU A 191 -34.16 -22.43 -8.88
C LEU A 191 -34.29 -23.93 -8.57
N ASP A 192 -35.48 -24.44 -8.24
CA ASP A 192 -35.70 -25.89 -8.07
C ASP A 192 -35.48 -26.66 -9.38
N THR A 193 -35.83 -26.04 -10.52
CA THR A 193 -35.54 -26.60 -11.84
C THR A 193 -34.05 -26.52 -12.12
N VAL A 194 -33.39 -25.40 -11.79
CA VAL A 194 -31.93 -25.26 -11.92
C VAL A 194 -31.22 -26.39 -11.19
N ARG A 195 -31.52 -26.57 -9.90
CA ARG A 195 -30.99 -27.65 -9.06
C ARG A 195 -31.22 -29.04 -9.66
N ARG A 196 -32.45 -29.32 -10.13
CA ARG A 196 -32.82 -30.64 -10.67
C ARG A 196 -31.97 -31.06 -11.87
N PHE A 197 -31.57 -30.10 -12.72
CA PHE A 197 -30.85 -30.40 -13.96
C PHE A 197 -29.32 -30.29 -13.82
N LEU A 198 -28.81 -29.52 -12.85
CA LEU A 198 -27.38 -29.48 -12.55
C LEU A 198 -26.91 -30.71 -11.74
N GLU A 199 -27.78 -31.24 -10.88
CA GLU A 199 -27.46 -32.37 -10.01
C GLU A 199 -28.39 -33.57 -10.25
N PRO A 200 -28.22 -34.35 -11.34
CA PRO A 200 -29.03 -35.53 -11.56
C PRO A 200 -28.75 -36.60 -10.47
N PRO A 201 -29.78 -37.36 -10.04
CA PRO A 201 -29.57 -38.49 -9.13
C PRO A 201 -28.72 -39.57 -9.81
N LEU A 202 -27.85 -40.23 -9.04
CA LEU A 202 -27.07 -41.37 -9.51
C LEU A 202 -28.02 -42.51 -9.91
N ASN A 203 -27.74 -43.16 -11.05
CA ASN A 203 -28.45 -44.39 -11.42
C ASN A 203 -27.98 -45.59 -10.57
N GLU A 204 -28.67 -46.73 -10.64
CA GLU A 204 -28.35 -47.90 -9.80
C GLU A 204 -26.91 -48.41 -9.98
N GLU A 205 -26.37 -48.34 -11.19
CA GLU A 205 -24.98 -48.74 -11.49
C GLU A 205 -23.96 -47.77 -10.87
N GLN A 206 -24.17 -46.46 -11.03
CA GLN A 206 -23.35 -45.41 -10.45
C GLN A 206 -23.43 -45.39 -8.92
N GLN A 207 -24.59 -45.72 -8.35
CA GLN A 207 -24.76 -45.80 -6.90
C GLN A 207 -23.99 -47.00 -6.33
N ARG A 208 -24.02 -48.16 -6.99
CA ARG A 208 -23.19 -49.32 -6.62
C ARG A 208 -21.70 -49.00 -6.70
N LEU A 209 -21.26 -48.30 -7.76
CA LEU A 209 -19.87 -47.85 -7.90
C LEU A 209 -19.49 -46.85 -6.80
N PHE A 210 -20.37 -45.89 -6.47
CA PHE A 210 -20.17 -44.93 -5.40
C PHE A 210 -19.96 -45.61 -4.05
N GLU A 211 -20.81 -46.56 -3.70
CA GLU A 211 -20.71 -47.34 -2.46
C GLU A 211 -19.41 -48.17 -2.39
N ALA A 212 -19.02 -48.78 -3.52
CA ALA A 212 -17.77 -49.55 -3.61
C ALA A 212 -16.54 -48.65 -3.42
N LEU A 213 -16.47 -47.53 -4.14
CA LEU A 213 -15.38 -46.56 -4.05
C LEU A 213 -15.28 -45.91 -2.67
N LEU A 214 -16.43 -45.61 -2.04
CA LEU A 214 -16.45 -45.06 -0.69
C LEU A 214 -15.84 -46.04 0.32
N THR A 215 -16.21 -47.32 0.22
CA THR A 215 -15.71 -48.39 1.09
C THR A 215 -14.22 -48.67 0.85
N GLN A 216 -13.75 -48.54 -0.38
CA GLN A 216 -12.38 -48.82 -0.82
C GLN A 216 -11.55 -47.53 -1.03
N SER A 217 -11.86 -46.49 -0.26
CA SER A 217 -11.10 -45.24 -0.28
C SER A 217 -9.97 -45.27 0.74
N GLU A 218 -8.77 -44.87 0.30
CA GLU A 218 -7.61 -44.67 1.16
C GLU A 218 -7.30 -43.17 1.23
N THR A 219 -7.20 -42.65 2.46
CA THR A 219 -6.81 -41.25 2.71
C THR A 219 -5.38 -41.19 3.21
N ARG A 220 -4.54 -40.38 2.57
CA ARG A 220 -3.18 -40.05 3.04
C ARG A 220 -3.03 -38.55 3.17
N VAL A 221 -2.46 -38.10 4.28
CA VAL A 221 -2.06 -36.70 4.46
C VAL A 221 -0.63 -36.56 3.95
N ILE A 222 -0.45 -35.79 2.87
CA ILE A 222 0.85 -35.53 2.27
C ILE A 222 1.11 -34.02 2.33
N ASP A 223 2.18 -33.61 3.00
CA ASP A 223 2.53 -32.20 3.26
C ASP A 223 1.42 -31.33 3.89
N GLY A 224 0.49 -31.98 4.60
CA GLY A 224 -0.66 -31.34 5.25
C GLY A 224 -1.95 -31.38 4.43
N TYR A 225 -1.92 -31.90 3.20
CA TYR A 225 -3.09 -32.01 2.33
C TYR A 225 -3.72 -33.40 2.42
N PRO A 226 -5.03 -33.51 2.74
CA PRO A 226 -5.76 -34.77 2.64
C PRO A 226 -5.95 -35.16 1.17
N ILE A 227 -5.28 -36.24 0.78
CA ILE A 227 -5.41 -36.85 -0.55
C ILE A 227 -6.15 -38.17 -0.42
N ILE A 228 -7.16 -38.36 -1.26
CA ILE A 228 -7.97 -39.56 -1.28
C ILE A 228 -7.76 -40.27 -2.61
N VAL A 229 -7.40 -41.55 -2.54
CA VAL A 229 -7.44 -42.47 -3.68
C VAL A 229 -8.56 -43.47 -3.42
N ALA A 230 -9.60 -43.43 -4.25
CA ALA A 230 -10.70 -44.38 -4.21
C ALA A 230 -10.57 -45.34 -5.38
N ALA A 231 -10.39 -46.64 -5.09
CA ALA A 231 -10.14 -47.62 -6.12
C ALA A 231 -11.17 -48.75 -6.07
N ALA A 232 -11.71 -49.18 -7.21
CA ALA A 232 -12.70 -50.26 -7.26
C ALA A 232 -12.58 -51.10 -8.54
N ARG A 233 -12.98 -52.38 -8.45
CA ARG A 233 -13.13 -53.28 -9.59
C ARG A 233 -14.60 -53.58 -9.83
N ILE A 234 -15.06 -53.45 -11.07
CA ILE A 234 -16.44 -53.72 -11.43
C ILE A 234 -16.51 -54.59 -12.70
N ASP A 235 -17.44 -55.54 -12.69
CA ASP A 235 -17.64 -56.49 -13.80
C ASP A 235 -18.55 -55.92 -14.92
N GLU A 236 -19.20 -54.78 -14.67
CA GLU A 236 -20.13 -54.10 -15.58
C GLU A 236 -19.55 -52.75 -16.02
N TYR A 237 -19.86 -52.31 -17.24
CA TYR A 237 -19.43 -51.02 -17.76
C TYR A 237 -20.31 -49.90 -17.19
N VAL A 238 -19.72 -48.95 -16.47
CA VAL A 238 -20.44 -47.81 -15.88
C VAL A 238 -20.15 -46.54 -16.67
N ASN A 239 -21.21 -45.92 -17.19
CA ASN A 239 -21.11 -44.62 -17.85
C ASN A 239 -20.89 -43.50 -16.82
N GLU A 240 -20.07 -42.50 -17.18
CA GLU A 240 -19.87 -41.26 -16.41
C GLU A 240 -19.28 -41.45 -15.00
N VAL A 241 -18.16 -42.18 -14.86
CA VAL A 241 -17.40 -42.30 -13.59
C VAL A 241 -17.07 -40.93 -12.97
N ALA A 242 -16.92 -39.89 -13.80
CA ALA A 242 -16.73 -38.51 -13.37
C ALA A 242 -17.85 -37.96 -12.48
N GLY A 243 -19.11 -38.35 -12.70
CA GLY A 243 -20.25 -37.95 -11.86
C GLY A 243 -20.18 -38.56 -10.47
N VAL A 244 -19.73 -39.81 -10.38
CA VAL A 244 -19.48 -40.49 -9.10
C VAL A 244 -18.31 -39.84 -8.36
N ALA A 245 -17.22 -39.53 -9.06
CA ALA A 245 -16.07 -38.82 -8.49
C ALA A 245 -16.45 -37.42 -7.97
N HIS A 246 -17.34 -36.70 -8.66
CA HIS A 246 -17.85 -35.40 -8.20
C HIS A 246 -18.58 -35.53 -6.86
N ARG A 247 -19.51 -36.50 -6.73
CA ARG A 247 -20.22 -36.76 -5.48
C ARG A 247 -19.30 -37.19 -4.33
N LEU A 248 -18.29 -38.01 -4.62
CA LEU A 248 -17.28 -38.40 -3.62
C LEU A 248 -16.47 -37.20 -3.14
N ARG A 249 -16.10 -36.29 -4.06
CA ARG A 249 -15.39 -35.06 -3.70
C ARG A 249 -16.24 -34.16 -2.82
N GLU A 250 -17.51 -33.92 -3.18
CA GLU A 250 -18.41 -33.10 -2.36
C GLU A 250 -18.60 -33.66 -0.94
N MET A 251 -18.65 -34.98 -0.82
CA MET A 251 -18.90 -35.63 0.47
C MET A 251 -17.64 -35.72 1.34
N LEU A 252 -16.47 -35.96 0.75
CA LEU A 252 -15.21 -36.20 1.48
C LEU A 252 -14.31 -34.97 1.59
N ASP A 253 -14.58 -33.92 0.80
CA ASP A 253 -13.86 -32.65 0.76
C ASP A 253 -12.31 -32.75 0.74
N PRO A 254 -11.70 -33.58 -0.12
CA PRO A 254 -10.25 -33.71 -0.16
C PRO A 254 -9.59 -32.58 -0.97
N THR A 255 -8.30 -32.32 -0.72
CA THR A 255 -7.49 -31.46 -1.57
C THR A 255 -7.30 -32.06 -2.96
N GLY A 256 -7.11 -33.38 -3.03
CA GLY A 256 -7.05 -34.15 -4.26
C GLY A 256 -7.81 -35.47 -4.14
N LEU A 257 -8.69 -35.76 -5.09
CA LEU A 257 -9.40 -37.03 -5.23
C LEU A 257 -8.97 -37.73 -6.51
N PHE A 258 -8.56 -38.98 -6.38
CA PHE A 258 -8.19 -39.85 -7.49
C PHE A 258 -9.05 -41.11 -7.46
N VAL A 259 -9.86 -41.29 -8.48
CA VAL A 259 -10.78 -42.41 -8.61
C VAL A 259 -10.24 -43.36 -9.67
N LEU A 260 -9.84 -44.57 -9.26
CA LEU A 260 -9.32 -45.61 -10.16
C LEU A 260 -10.34 -46.77 -10.26
N VAL A 261 -10.91 -46.98 -11.44
CA VAL A 261 -11.92 -48.02 -11.66
C VAL A 261 -11.45 -48.99 -12.72
N GLU A 262 -11.39 -50.28 -12.39
CA GLU A 262 -11.22 -51.34 -13.39
C GLU A 262 -12.58 -51.73 -13.95
N MET A 263 -12.74 -51.54 -15.26
CA MET A 263 -13.93 -51.94 -16.02
C MET A 263 -13.52 -52.89 -17.16
N PRO A 264 -14.46 -53.64 -17.75
CA PRO A 264 -14.15 -54.51 -18.89
C PRO A 264 -13.45 -53.73 -20.02
N GLY A 265 -12.19 -54.08 -20.28
CA GLY A 265 -11.38 -53.55 -21.38
C GLY A 265 -10.26 -52.58 -20.98
N ALA A 266 -10.41 -51.81 -19.89
CA ALA A 266 -9.40 -50.82 -19.46
C ALA A 266 -9.57 -50.38 -17.99
N LEU A 267 -8.48 -49.82 -17.44
CA LEU A 267 -8.48 -49.10 -16.18
C LEU A 267 -8.80 -47.62 -16.45
N HIS A 268 -9.71 -47.04 -15.68
CA HIS A 268 -10.11 -45.65 -15.82
C HIS A 268 -9.71 -44.86 -14.57
N LEU A 269 -8.91 -43.81 -14.79
CA LEU A 269 -8.50 -42.88 -13.75
C LEU A 269 -9.23 -41.55 -13.93
N VAL A 270 -9.90 -41.07 -12.89
CA VAL A 270 -10.50 -39.73 -12.82
C VAL A 270 -9.86 -38.97 -11.68
N CYS A 271 -9.31 -37.79 -11.98
CA CYS A 271 -8.63 -36.96 -11.01
C CYS A 271 -9.39 -35.65 -10.80
N ARG A 272 -9.49 -35.19 -9.56
CA ARG A 272 -10.09 -33.91 -9.17
C ARG A 272 -9.22 -33.23 -8.11
N ALA A 273 -8.98 -31.94 -8.25
CA ALA A 273 -8.38 -31.11 -7.22
C ALA A 273 -9.35 -30.04 -6.75
N THR A 274 -9.27 -29.71 -5.47
CA THR A 274 -10.04 -28.63 -4.83
C THR A 274 -9.19 -27.35 -4.72
N ASP A 275 -7.88 -27.52 -4.54
CA ASP A 275 -6.90 -26.44 -4.41
C ASP A 275 -5.77 -26.60 -5.45
N ASP A 276 -4.98 -25.55 -5.65
CA ASP A 276 -3.86 -25.52 -6.60
C ASP A 276 -2.60 -26.22 -6.07
N ALA A 277 -2.64 -26.74 -4.83
CA ALA A 277 -1.60 -27.57 -4.23
C ALA A 277 -1.21 -28.82 -5.04
N ILE A 278 -2.09 -29.30 -5.93
CA ILE A 278 -1.83 -30.46 -6.80
C ILE A 278 -2.39 -30.26 -8.21
N ASN A 279 -1.51 -30.31 -9.21
CA ASN A 279 -1.90 -30.28 -10.62
C ASN A 279 -2.32 -31.68 -11.07
N VAL A 280 -3.62 -31.99 -11.02
CA VAL A 280 -4.12 -33.32 -11.40
C VAL A 280 -3.99 -33.62 -12.90
N GLY A 281 -3.89 -32.59 -13.72
CA GLY A 281 -3.60 -32.72 -15.15
C GLY A 281 -2.22 -33.32 -15.42
N GLU A 282 -1.21 -32.93 -14.64
CA GLU A 282 0.12 -33.54 -14.71
C GLU A 282 0.10 -35.00 -14.28
N VAL A 283 -0.61 -35.33 -13.19
CA VAL A 283 -0.75 -36.72 -12.72
C VAL A 283 -1.37 -37.59 -13.82
N ALA A 284 -2.46 -37.15 -14.45
CA ALA A 284 -3.13 -37.91 -15.50
C ALA A 284 -2.24 -38.12 -16.75
N ARG A 285 -1.38 -37.16 -17.12
CA ARG A 285 -0.45 -37.30 -18.27
C ARG A 285 0.54 -38.45 -18.10
N HIS A 286 0.95 -38.77 -16.87
CA HIS A 286 1.83 -39.91 -16.59
C HIS A 286 1.18 -41.28 -16.91
N PHE A 287 -0.15 -41.28 -17.05
CA PHE A 287 -0.97 -42.44 -17.42
C PHE A 287 -1.52 -42.35 -18.84
N GLY A 288 -1.00 -41.44 -19.68
CA GLY A 288 -1.48 -41.23 -21.05
C GLY A 288 -2.82 -40.48 -21.14
N GLY A 289 -3.27 -39.87 -20.04
CA GLY A 289 -4.49 -39.08 -19.97
C GLY A 289 -4.30 -37.59 -20.30
N GLY A 290 -5.37 -36.82 -20.14
CA GLY A 290 -5.41 -35.39 -20.40
C GLY A 290 -6.44 -34.67 -19.53
N GLY A 291 -6.30 -33.34 -19.41
CA GLY A 291 -7.18 -32.51 -18.60
C GLY A 291 -6.56 -31.17 -18.22
N HIS A 292 -7.26 -30.47 -17.32
CA HIS A 292 -6.86 -29.21 -16.71
C HIS A 292 -6.28 -29.44 -15.31
N GLU A 293 -5.75 -28.38 -14.69
CA GLU A 293 -5.06 -28.46 -13.40
C GLU A 293 -5.94 -28.98 -12.26
N ARG A 294 -7.27 -28.78 -12.35
CA ARG A 294 -8.25 -29.21 -11.34
C ARG A 294 -9.11 -30.42 -11.72
N ALA A 295 -9.10 -30.84 -12.98
CA ALA A 295 -9.90 -31.95 -13.45
C ALA A 295 -9.22 -32.64 -14.63
N ALA A 296 -8.97 -33.94 -14.49
CA ALA A 296 -8.33 -34.73 -15.54
C ALA A 296 -8.85 -36.17 -15.55
N ALA A 297 -8.58 -36.89 -16.64
CA ALA A 297 -8.91 -38.30 -16.77
C ALA A 297 -7.88 -39.05 -17.64
N ALA A 298 -7.74 -40.36 -17.41
CA ALA A 298 -6.90 -41.25 -18.20
C ALA A 298 -7.57 -42.62 -18.39
N SER A 299 -7.35 -43.25 -19.54
CA SER A 299 -7.73 -44.64 -19.82
C SER A 299 -6.46 -45.47 -20.04
N ILE A 300 -6.20 -46.42 -19.16
CA ILE A 300 -4.95 -47.16 -19.03
C ILE A 300 -5.19 -48.59 -19.48
N HIS A 301 -4.39 -49.05 -20.45
CA HIS A 301 -4.52 -50.38 -21.05
C HIS A 301 -3.29 -51.27 -20.81
N ASP A 302 -2.14 -50.67 -20.50
CA ASP A 302 -0.83 -51.33 -20.49
C ASP A 302 -0.28 -51.60 -19.08
N MET A 303 -1.12 -51.50 -18.05
CA MET A 303 -0.74 -51.69 -16.65
C MET A 303 -1.79 -52.50 -15.90
N THR A 304 -1.38 -53.25 -14.89
CA THR A 304 -2.33 -53.92 -13.97
C THR A 304 -2.91 -52.91 -12.97
N PHE A 305 -4.01 -53.28 -12.31
CA PHE A 305 -4.67 -52.44 -11.31
C PHE A 305 -3.73 -52.12 -10.13
N GLU A 306 -3.03 -53.12 -9.59
CA GLU A 306 -2.08 -52.95 -8.48
C GLU A 306 -0.89 -52.07 -8.88
N GLU A 307 -0.27 -52.32 -10.04
CA GLU A 307 0.84 -51.49 -10.54
C GLU A 307 0.42 -50.04 -10.77
N THR A 308 -0.82 -49.83 -11.21
CA THR A 308 -1.37 -48.49 -11.43
C THR A 308 -1.59 -47.77 -10.10
N LEU A 309 -2.13 -48.46 -9.09
CA LEU A 309 -2.39 -47.89 -7.78
C LEU A 309 -1.10 -47.49 -7.05
N ASP A 310 -0.08 -48.35 -7.08
CA ASP A 310 1.23 -48.06 -6.47
C ASP A 310 1.92 -46.88 -7.17
N LYS A 311 1.94 -46.89 -8.51
CA LYS A 311 2.53 -45.80 -9.29
C LYS A 311 1.78 -44.48 -9.10
N LEU A 312 0.45 -44.53 -8.94
CA LEU A 312 -0.37 -43.35 -8.69
C LEU A 312 0.02 -42.69 -7.37
N TRP A 313 0.16 -43.47 -6.29
CA TRP A 313 0.62 -42.95 -5.01
C TRP A 313 2.02 -42.32 -5.08
N ASP A 314 2.95 -42.96 -5.79
CA ASP A 314 4.31 -42.45 -6.00
C ASP A 314 4.34 -41.10 -6.74
N ILE A 315 3.49 -40.94 -7.75
CA ILE A 315 3.39 -39.69 -8.51
C ILE A 315 2.76 -38.60 -7.65
N ILE A 316 1.64 -38.90 -6.97
CA ILE A 316 0.95 -37.95 -6.07
C ILE A 316 1.95 -37.38 -5.04
N ALA A 317 2.74 -38.24 -4.41
CA ALA A 317 3.72 -37.82 -3.40
C ALA A 317 4.80 -36.86 -3.94
N ARG A 318 5.08 -36.87 -5.25
CA ARG A 318 6.05 -35.98 -5.91
C ARG A 318 5.42 -34.76 -6.56
N SER A 319 4.13 -34.82 -6.85
CA SER A 319 3.37 -33.76 -7.53
C SER A 319 2.75 -32.74 -6.59
N ILE A 320 2.72 -33.03 -5.29
CA ILE A 320 2.26 -32.08 -4.27
C ILE A 320 3.38 -31.06 -4.03
N GLN A 321 3.09 -29.80 -4.30
CA GLN A 321 3.99 -28.71 -3.95
C GLN A 321 3.55 -28.12 -2.61
N PRO A 322 4.46 -27.94 -1.63
CA PRO A 322 4.13 -27.25 -0.41
C PRO A 322 3.71 -25.82 -0.74
N ALA A 323 2.42 -25.50 -0.56
CA ALA A 323 1.99 -24.11 -0.56
C ALA A 323 2.47 -23.48 0.75
N VAL A 324 3.59 -22.76 0.65
CA VAL A 324 4.16 -21.89 1.70
C VAL A 324 4.68 -22.65 2.94
N HIS A 325 5.91 -22.34 3.33
CA HIS A 325 6.53 -22.88 4.54
C HIS A 325 6.38 -21.92 5.71
N VAL A 326 6.51 -22.42 6.93
CA VAL A 326 6.54 -21.61 8.17
C VAL A 326 7.58 -20.49 8.08
N ARG A 327 8.74 -20.73 7.44
CA ARG A 327 9.77 -19.71 7.20
C ARG A 327 9.29 -18.47 6.44
N ASP A 328 8.27 -18.61 5.60
CA ASP A 328 7.73 -17.53 4.77
C ASP A 328 6.75 -16.65 5.53
N LEU A 329 6.21 -17.16 6.66
CA LEU A 329 5.26 -16.46 7.52
C LEU A 329 5.90 -15.96 8.82
N MET A 330 6.95 -16.62 9.30
CA MET A 330 7.50 -16.33 10.62
C MET A 330 8.21 -14.99 10.69
N SER A 331 8.17 -14.39 11.88
CA SER A 331 8.99 -13.23 12.20
C SER A 331 10.23 -13.66 12.99
N TYR A 332 11.40 -13.22 12.52
CA TYR A 332 12.68 -13.41 13.21
C TYR A 332 12.84 -12.39 14.36
N GLY A 333 13.66 -12.72 15.37
CA GLY A 333 13.95 -11.81 16.49
C GLY A 333 12.89 -11.82 17.60
N VAL A 334 12.37 -13.00 17.91
CA VAL A 334 11.31 -13.22 18.91
C VAL A 334 11.70 -12.71 20.28
N GLN A 335 10.80 -11.96 20.91
CA GLN A 335 10.97 -11.53 22.28
C GLN A 335 10.53 -12.64 23.24
N THR A 336 11.47 -13.12 24.06
CA THR A 336 11.22 -14.16 25.05
C THR A 336 11.18 -13.61 26.48
N LEU A 337 10.64 -14.43 27.37
CA LEU A 337 10.70 -14.25 28.82
C LEU A 337 11.46 -15.41 29.45
N GLU A 338 12.28 -15.12 30.46
CA GLU A 338 12.96 -16.16 31.24
C GLU A 338 11.98 -16.73 32.27
N ALA A 339 11.94 -18.06 32.39
CA ALA A 339 11.05 -18.79 33.29
C ALA A 339 11.21 -18.40 34.78
N ASP A 340 12.40 -17.97 35.19
CA ASP A 340 12.78 -17.69 36.57
C ASP A 340 12.50 -16.25 37.04
N LYS A 341 12.21 -15.33 36.10
CA LYS A 341 11.91 -13.92 36.41
C LYS A 341 10.53 -13.77 37.03
N THR A 342 10.36 -12.70 37.81
CA THR A 342 9.06 -12.38 38.43
C THR A 342 8.11 -11.69 37.45
N LEU A 343 6.80 -11.85 37.67
CA LEU A 343 5.77 -11.25 36.84
C LEU A 343 5.88 -9.73 36.81
N ALA A 344 6.18 -9.07 37.94
CA ALA A 344 6.36 -7.62 38.02
C ALA A 344 7.57 -7.11 37.20
N GLN A 345 8.61 -7.93 37.04
CA GLN A 345 9.75 -7.59 36.18
C GLN A 345 9.38 -7.70 34.69
N VAL A 346 8.60 -8.72 34.32
CA VAL A 346 8.28 -8.98 32.91
C VAL A 346 7.03 -8.24 32.41
N ILE A 347 6.05 -7.93 33.27
CA ILE A 347 4.80 -7.27 32.86
C ILE A 347 5.07 -5.89 32.26
N ARG A 348 6.07 -5.16 32.80
CA ARG A 348 6.53 -3.90 32.22
C ARG A 348 7.05 -4.14 30.82
N LYS A 349 7.87 -5.17 30.60
CA LYS A 349 8.39 -5.57 29.27
C LYS A 349 7.25 -6.00 28.32
N MET A 350 6.25 -6.74 28.80
CA MET A 350 5.12 -7.21 27.99
C MET A 350 4.19 -6.06 27.57
N ARG A 351 3.79 -5.19 28.51
CA ARG A 351 2.99 -3.98 28.23
C ARG A 351 3.73 -3.00 27.31
N ARG A 352 5.07 -2.99 27.39
CA ARG A 352 6.00 -2.19 26.58
C ARG A 352 6.02 -2.67 25.12
N ILE A 353 6.14 -3.98 24.87
CA ILE A 353 6.32 -4.52 23.51
C ILE A 353 5.00 -4.68 22.75
N GLY A 354 3.86 -4.82 23.45
CA GLY A 354 2.54 -4.83 22.83
C GLY A 354 2.15 -6.12 22.10
N HIS A 355 2.97 -7.17 22.16
CA HIS A 355 2.60 -8.50 21.68
C HIS A 355 1.61 -9.18 22.64
N GLU A 356 0.73 -10.01 22.09
CA GLU A 356 -0.29 -10.72 22.87
C GLU A 356 0.28 -11.92 23.63
N GLY A 357 1.28 -12.60 23.06
CA GLY A 357 1.97 -13.75 23.65
C GLY A 357 3.48 -13.59 23.66
N PHE A 358 4.14 -14.21 24.64
CA PHE A 358 5.59 -14.27 24.75
C PHE A 358 6.03 -15.71 25.05
N PRO A 359 6.86 -16.32 24.18
CA PRO A 359 7.46 -17.60 24.48
C PRO A 359 8.34 -17.49 25.73
N VAL A 360 8.10 -18.39 26.69
CA VAL A 360 8.89 -18.51 27.90
C VAL A 360 9.99 -19.52 27.62
N VAL A 361 11.22 -19.13 27.90
CA VAL A 361 12.40 -19.96 27.69
C VAL A 361 13.12 -20.28 29.00
N GLN A 362 13.78 -21.42 29.00
CA GLN A 362 14.75 -21.84 30.02
C GLN A 362 15.96 -22.41 29.29
N ASP A 363 17.15 -21.87 29.55
CA ASP A 363 18.40 -22.25 28.87
C ASP A 363 18.33 -22.21 27.33
N GLY A 364 17.52 -21.28 26.79
CA GLY A 364 17.33 -21.10 25.35
C GLY A 364 16.33 -22.04 24.68
N ARG A 365 15.68 -22.94 25.44
CA ARG A 365 14.60 -23.82 24.98
C ARG A 365 13.24 -23.30 25.42
N VAL A 366 12.22 -23.49 24.59
CA VAL A 366 10.83 -23.09 24.89
C VAL A 366 10.24 -24.05 25.93
N VAL A 367 9.73 -23.51 27.03
CA VAL A 367 9.09 -24.28 28.12
C VAL A 367 7.63 -23.89 28.36
N GLY A 368 7.16 -22.82 27.71
CA GLY A 368 5.77 -22.39 27.80
C GLY A 368 5.48 -21.09 27.05
N LEU A 369 4.26 -20.58 27.21
CA LEU A 369 3.80 -19.33 26.65
C LEU A 369 3.11 -18.50 27.73
N LEU A 370 3.51 -17.24 27.89
CA LEU A 370 2.81 -16.30 28.77
C LEU A 370 2.08 -15.27 27.90
N THR A 371 0.74 -15.23 28.00
CA THR A 371 -0.05 -14.20 27.32
C THR A 371 -0.12 -12.94 28.17
N ARG A 372 -0.27 -11.78 27.51
CA ARG A 372 -0.47 -10.51 28.19
C ARG A 372 -1.73 -10.52 29.06
N ARG A 373 -2.80 -11.16 28.59
CA ARG A 373 -4.06 -11.26 29.34
C ARG A 373 -3.86 -12.03 30.64
N ASP A 374 -3.15 -13.14 30.61
CA ASP A 374 -2.88 -13.95 31.81
C ASP A 374 -1.96 -13.20 32.78
N ALA A 375 -0.95 -12.52 32.24
CA ALA A 375 -0.04 -11.70 33.03
C ALA A 375 -0.75 -10.48 33.67
N ASP A 376 -1.60 -9.76 32.93
CA ASP A 376 -2.37 -8.62 33.46
C ASP A 376 -3.38 -9.07 34.53
N ARG A 377 -4.07 -10.19 34.31
CA ARG A 377 -4.99 -10.80 35.29
C ARG A 377 -4.27 -11.24 36.56
N ALA A 378 -3.11 -11.88 36.44
CA ALA A 378 -2.30 -12.27 37.59
C ALA A 378 -1.79 -11.04 38.38
N MET A 379 -1.46 -9.94 37.70
CA MET A 379 -1.11 -8.68 38.34
C MET A 379 -2.28 -8.04 39.09
N GLU A 380 -3.51 -8.08 38.55
CA GLU A 380 -4.73 -7.61 39.23
C GLU A 380 -5.00 -8.38 40.52
N HIS A 381 -4.65 -9.67 40.57
CA HIS A 381 -4.74 -10.51 41.76
C HIS A 381 -3.54 -10.36 42.72
N GLY A 382 -2.64 -9.41 42.48
CA GLY A 382 -1.50 -9.14 43.36
C GLY A 382 -0.34 -10.13 43.25
N LEU A 383 -0.30 -10.96 42.20
CA LEU A 383 0.72 -12.00 42.00
C LEU A 383 2.02 -11.48 41.35
N GLY A 384 2.37 -10.22 41.58
CA GLY A 384 3.53 -9.59 40.93
C GLY A 384 4.89 -10.23 41.29
N ASN A 385 5.01 -10.84 42.46
CA ASN A 385 6.26 -11.48 42.90
C ASN A 385 6.38 -12.95 42.46
N VAL A 386 5.34 -13.52 41.86
CA VAL A 386 5.32 -14.89 41.37
C VAL A 386 6.20 -15.02 40.12
N LYS A 387 6.86 -16.16 39.93
CA LYS A 387 7.71 -16.40 38.76
C LYS A 387 6.89 -16.67 37.50
N VAL A 388 7.46 -16.36 36.34
CA VAL A 388 6.79 -16.53 35.04
C VAL A 388 6.34 -17.97 34.81
N HIS A 389 7.15 -18.98 35.17
CA HIS A 389 6.78 -20.38 34.97
C HIS A 389 5.58 -20.85 35.80
N GLU A 390 5.23 -20.14 36.88
CA GLU A 390 4.09 -20.46 37.73
C GLU A 390 2.77 -19.88 37.18
N VAL A 391 2.84 -18.98 36.19
CA VAL A 391 1.68 -18.30 35.58
C VAL A 391 1.50 -18.67 34.11
N MET A 392 2.58 -19.04 33.41
CA MET A 392 2.56 -19.38 31.99
C MET A 392 1.71 -20.63 31.70
N THR A 393 1.23 -20.73 30.47
CA THR A 393 0.76 -22.00 29.92
C THR A 393 1.98 -22.86 29.61
N ALA A 394 2.21 -23.91 30.38
CA ALA A 394 3.32 -24.83 30.17
C ALA A 394 3.13 -25.67 28.90
N GLY A 395 4.21 -25.89 28.16
CA GLY A 395 4.22 -26.71 26.95
C GLY A 395 5.45 -26.48 26.08
N GLU A 396 5.89 -27.52 25.38
CA GLU A 396 7.00 -27.47 24.43
C GLU A 396 6.47 -27.43 22.98
N VAL A 397 5.43 -26.64 22.74
CA VAL A 397 4.80 -26.54 21.42
C VAL A 397 5.68 -25.68 20.52
N THR A 398 6.27 -26.28 19.49
CA THR A 398 7.17 -25.61 18.55
C THR A 398 7.05 -26.17 17.13
N LEU A 399 7.44 -25.39 16.13
CA LEU A 399 7.55 -25.81 14.72
C LEU A 399 8.97 -25.62 14.20
N ARG A 400 9.28 -26.20 13.05
CA ARG A 400 10.50 -25.99 12.26
C ARG A 400 10.23 -25.03 11.10
N PRO A 401 11.26 -24.34 10.58
CA PRO A 401 11.13 -23.45 9.42
C PRO A 401 10.53 -24.10 8.17
N ASP A 402 10.77 -25.41 7.99
CA ASP A 402 10.34 -26.18 6.82
C ASP A 402 8.98 -26.85 6.99
N ASP A 403 8.35 -26.75 8.15
CA ASP A 403 6.99 -27.25 8.33
C ASP A 403 6.01 -26.45 7.45
N SER A 404 4.96 -27.11 6.97
CA SER A 404 3.95 -26.47 6.11
C SER A 404 2.98 -25.61 6.92
N VAL A 405 2.30 -24.66 6.25
CA VAL A 405 1.23 -23.87 6.89
C VAL A 405 0.12 -24.77 7.45
N GLY A 406 -0.19 -25.89 6.81
CA GLY A 406 -1.17 -26.85 7.34
C GLY A 406 -0.75 -27.45 8.70
N VAL A 407 0.53 -27.79 8.86
CA VAL A 407 1.07 -28.26 10.15
C VAL A 407 0.99 -27.14 11.21
N LEU A 408 1.25 -25.90 10.81
CA LEU A 408 1.08 -24.72 11.67
C LEU A 408 -0.37 -24.55 12.14
N GLU A 409 -1.34 -24.65 11.23
CA GLU A 409 -2.78 -24.56 11.54
C GLU A 409 -3.19 -25.61 12.56
N GLN A 410 -2.88 -26.88 12.27
CA GLN A 410 -3.21 -28.00 13.14
C GLN A 410 -2.57 -27.84 14.52
N THR A 411 -1.29 -27.43 14.56
CA THR A 411 -0.57 -27.18 15.82
C THR A 411 -1.22 -26.05 16.63
N MET A 412 -1.71 -24.98 16.01
CA MET A 412 -2.44 -23.90 16.69
C MET A 412 -3.79 -24.35 17.25
N VAL A 413 -4.49 -25.23 16.54
CA VAL A 413 -5.77 -25.80 16.98
C VAL A 413 -5.55 -26.73 18.17
N ASP A 414 -4.63 -27.70 18.04
CA ASP A 414 -4.41 -28.74 19.05
C ASP A 414 -3.80 -28.19 20.33
N SER A 415 -2.85 -27.27 20.22
CA SER A 415 -2.23 -26.62 21.39
C SER A 415 -3.10 -25.53 22.02
N GLY A 416 -4.04 -24.98 21.25
CA GLY A 416 -4.77 -23.76 21.60
C GLY A 416 -3.93 -22.49 21.61
N TRP A 417 -2.62 -22.56 21.31
CA TRP A 417 -1.72 -21.42 21.31
C TRP A 417 -1.96 -20.56 20.06
N GLY A 418 -2.24 -19.28 20.26
CA GLY A 418 -2.41 -18.32 19.15
C GLY A 418 -1.10 -17.86 18.51
N GLN A 419 0.02 -18.30 19.06
CA GLN A 419 1.36 -17.94 18.62
C GLN A 419 2.28 -19.15 18.84
N ILE A 420 2.91 -19.63 17.77
CA ILE A 420 3.74 -20.83 17.79
C ILE A 420 5.22 -20.44 17.63
N PRO A 421 6.06 -20.77 18.61
CA PRO A 421 7.52 -20.63 18.51
C PRO A 421 8.10 -21.55 17.43
N VAL A 422 9.07 -21.05 16.66
CA VAL A 422 9.78 -21.80 15.62
C VAL A 422 11.22 -22.03 16.08
N VAL A 423 11.67 -23.28 16.04
CA VAL A 423 13.00 -23.71 16.52
C VAL A 423 13.88 -24.26 15.39
N ASP A 424 15.19 -24.14 15.55
CA ASP A 424 16.17 -24.80 14.69
C ASP A 424 16.33 -26.30 15.00
N ASP A 425 17.18 -27.00 14.25
CA ASP A 425 17.51 -28.42 14.48
C ASP A 425 18.13 -28.71 15.86
N SER A 426 18.62 -27.68 16.56
CA SER A 426 19.17 -27.78 17.92
C SER A 426 18.12 -27.45 18.99
N ASN A 427 16.83 -27.34 18.63
CA ASN A 427 15.71 -26.93 19.48
C ASN A 427 15.88 -25.53 20.11
N ARG A 428 16.60 -24.63 19.43
CA ARG A 428 16.72 -23.23 19.86
C ARG A 428 15.71 -22.36 19.13
N LEU A 429 15.09 -21.44 19.86
CA LEU A 429 14.13 -20.51 19.29
C LEU A 429 14.79 -19.58 18.25
N ILE A 430 14.26 -19.57 17.04
CA ILE A 430 14.71 -18.72 15.92
C ILE A 430 13.63 -17.76 15.41
N GLY A 431 12.35 -18.13 15.54
CA GLY A 431 11.24 -17.38 14.97
C GLY A 431 9.91 -17.62 15.68
N VAL A 432 8.88 -16.90 15.29
CA VAL A 432 7.53 -17.09 15.81
C VAL A 432 6.50 -16.79 14.73
N VAL A 433 5.42 -17.58 14.70
CA VAL A 433 4.27 -17.34 13.81
C VAL A 433 3.02 -17.09 14.64
N THR A 434 2.19 -16.11 14.25
CA THR A 434 0.95 -15.76 14.95
C THR A 434 -0.30 -16.10 14.12
N ARG A 435 -1.46 -16.23 14.78
CA ARG A 435 -2.77 -16.31 14.09
C ARG A 435 -2.99 -15.17 13.10
N THR A 436 -2.46 -13.97 13.38
CA THR A 436 -2.58 -12.84 12.46
C THR A 436 -1.80 -13.05 11.18
N ASP A 437 -0.63 -13.71 11.24
CA ASP A 437 0.16 -14.01 10.05
C ASP A 437 -0.53 -15.08 9.19
N LEU A 438 -1.17 -16.07 9.84
CA LEU A 438 -2.03 -17.06 9.20
C LEU A 438 -3.27 -16.44 8.54
N ILE A 439 -4.00 -15.56 9.23
CA ILE A 439 -5.15 -14.84 8.66
C ILE A 439 -4.76 -13.97 7.47
N LYS A 440 -3.57 -13.33 7.53
CA LYS A 440 -3.05 -12.54 6.41
C LYS A 440 -2.70 -13.42 5.21
N HIS A 441 -2.15 -14.61 5.46
CA HIS A 441 -1.90 -15.60 4.42
C HIS A 441 -3.21 -16.02 3.75
N TRP A 442 -4.25 -16.40 4.51
CA TRP A 442 -5.56 -16.71 3.95
C TRP A 442 -6.14 -15.55 3.15
N ALA A 443 -6.08 -14.32 3.67
CA ALA A 443 -6.56 -13.13 2.99
C ALA A 443 -5.83 -12.83 1.66
N SER A 444 -4.63 -13.37 1.46
CA SER A 444 -3.87 -13.26 0.21
C SER A 444 -4.17 -14.36 -0.80
N GLN A 445 -4.81 -15.46 -0.39
CA GLN A 445 -5.23 -16.58 -1.25
C GLN A 445 -6.70 -16.49 -1.72
N HIS A 446 -7.51 -15.58 -1.18
CA HIS A 446 -8.89 -15.38 -1.65
C HIS A 446 -8.92 -14.73 -3.05
N PRO A 447 -9.58 -15.32 -4.07
CA PRO A 447 -9.63 -14.77 -5.44
C PRO A 447 -10.34 -13.41 -5.59
N GLY A 448 -10.91 -12.84 -4.51
CA GLY A 448 -11.54 -11.51 -4.50
C GLY A 448 -10.63 -10.37 -4.03
N ARG A 449 -9.44 -10.66 -3.50
CA ARG A 449 -8.40 -9.68 -3.25
C ARG A 449 -7.27 -9.96 -4.23
N ARG A 450 -7.20 -9.12 -5.27
CA ARG A 450 -6.07 -8.99 -6.19
C ARG A 450 -4.77 -9.47 -5.52
N ALA A 451 -4.15 -10.48 -6.13
CA ALA A 451 -2.90 -11.05 -5.66
C ALA A 451 -1.88 -9.95 -5.30
N PRO A 452 -0.91 -10.20 -4.39
CA PRO A 452 0.16 -9.25 -4.04
C PRO A 452 1.14 -8.91 -5.19
N GLY A 453 0.75 -9.10 -6.45
CA GLY A 453 1.52 -8.84 -7.66
C GLY A 453 1.11 -7.59 -8.46
N GLU A 454 0.05 -6.86 -8.07
CA GLU A 454 -0.42 -5.69 -8.85
C GLU A 454 0.34 -4.37 -8.60
N ASN A 455 1.23 -4.32 -7.60
CA ASN A 455 2.11 -3.16 -7.40
C ASN A 455 3.56 -3.65 -7.47
N ALA A 456 4.04 -3.98 -8.66
CA ALA A 456 5.47 -4.10 -8.91
C ALA A 456 5.92 -2.82 -9.64
N LEU A 457 6.97 -2.18 -9.15
CA LEU A 457 7.65 -1.10 -9.84
C LEU A 457 8.87 -1.71 -10.55
N THR A 458 8.89 -1.60 -11.87
CA THR A 458 10.04 -1.96 -12.68
C THR A 458 11.15 -0.91 -12.52
N MET A 459 12.39 -1.31 -12.77
CA MET A 459 13.50 -0.36 -12.78
C MET A 459 13.34 0.71 -13.87
N ALA A 460 12.66 0.38 -14.97
CA ALA A 460 12.34 1.33 -16.03
C ALA A 460 11.40 2.44 -15.51
N GLU A 461 10.33 2.08 -14.80
CA GLU A 461 9.41 3.07 -14.19
C GLU A 461 10.11 3.95 -13.13
N ILE A 462 11.05 3.37 -12.36
CA ILE A 462 11.92 4.16 -11.46
C ILE A 462 12.78 5.14 -12.27
N GLY A 463 13.36 4.69 -13.38
CA GLY A 463 14.17 5.50 -14.28
C GLY A 463 13.41 6.61 -15.00
N ASP A 464 12.13 6.39 -15.34
CA ASP A 464 11.27 7.39 -15.97
C ASP A 464 11.00 8.57 -15.02
N VAL A 465 10.91 8.32 -13.71
CA VAL A 465 10.62 9.36 -12.70
C VAL A 465 11.88 9.99 -12.11
N LEU A 466 12.90 9.19 -11.77
CA LEU A 466 14.13 9.67 -11.10
C LEU A 466 15.30 9.92 -12.06
N GLY A 467 15.17 9.50 -13.32
CA GLY A 467 16.23 9.59 -14.33
C GLY A 467 17.14 8.37 -14.35
N LYS A 468 17.70 8.10 -15.54
CA LYS A 468 18.61 6.99 -15.80
C LYS A 468 19.84 6.92 -14.86
N PRO A 469 20.49 8.04 -14.49
CA PRO A 469 21.63 7.99 -13.57
C PRO A 469 21.27 7.43 -12.18
N VAL A 470 20.11 7.82 -11.65
CA VAL A 470 19.63 7.36 -10.33
C VAL A 470 19.16 5.90 -10.40
N GLU A 471 18.52 5.49 -11.49
CA GLU A 471 18.20 4.08 -11.74
C GLU A 471 19.45 3.21 -11.71
N ASN A 472 20.52 3.61 -12.41
CA ASN A 472 21.79 2.87 -12.46
C ASN A 472 22.44 2.76 -11.07
N LEU A 473 22.35 3.82 -10.26
CA LEU A 473 22.81 3.82 -8.87
C LEU A 473 22.01 2.80 -8.04
N ILE A 474 20.67 2.83 -8.09
CA ILE A 474 19.80 1.92 -7.34
C ILE A 474 20.06 0.46 -7.74
N GLN A 475 20.17 0.17 -9.04
CA GLN A 475 20.52 -1.16 -9.53
C GLN A 475 21.88 -1.64 -9.04
N THR A 476 22.87 -0.74 -8.99
CA THR A 476 24.21 -1.10 -8.51
C THR A 476 24.20 -1.41 -7.01
N ILE A 477 23.50 -0.60 -6.21
CA ILE A 477 23.29 -0.85 -4.78
C ILE A 477 22.58 -2.20 -4.57
N ALA A 478 21.51 -2.47 -5.33
CA ALA A 478 20.74 -3.71 -5.24
C ALA A 478 21.60 -4.95 -5.56
N ARG A 479 22.40 -4.89 -6.64
CA ARG A 479 23.33 -5.96 -7.04
C ARG A 479 24.43 -6.20 -6.00
N HIS A 480 24.94 -5.12 -5.42
CA HIS A 480 25.95 -5.20 -4.37
C HIS A 480 25.37 -5.84 -3.10
N ALA A 481 24.16 -5.45 -2.69
CA ALA A 481 23.46 -6.05 -1.56
C ALA A 481 23.17 -7.54 -1.78
N GLN A 482 22.77 -7.93 -3.00
CA GLN A 482 22.58 -9.33 -3.40
C GLN A 482 23.87 -10.15 -3.26
N THR A 483 25.01 -9.59 -3.66
CA THR A 483 26.32 -10.26 -3.55
C THR A 483 26.74 -10.47 -2.10
N ASN A 484 26.27 -9.62 -1.19
CA ASN A 484 26.52 -9.71 0.24
C ASN A 484 25.44 -10.49 1.00
N ASP A 485 24.46 -11.08 0.29
CA ASP A 485 23.32 -11.81 0.87
C ASP A 485 22.50 -10.98 1.88
N VAL A 486 22.25 -9.72 1.52
CA VAL A 486 21.50 -8.78 2.36
C VAL A 486 20.27 -8.27 1.63
N ALA A 487 19.09 -8.42 2.24
CA ALA A 487 17.87 -7.85 1.73
C ALA A 487 17.85 -6.32 1.91
N ILE A 488 17.53 -5.61 0.84
CA ILE A 488 17.50 -4.14 0.79
C ILE A 488 16.22 -3.65 0.14
N TYR A 489 15.69 -2.57 0.71
CA TYR A 489 14.42 -1.98 0.36
C TYR A 489 14.61 -0.48 0.14
N LEU A 490 14.06 0.05 -0.96
CA LEU A 490 13.82 1.48 -1.11
C LEU A 490 12.60 1.82 -0.26
N VAL A 491 12.67 2.86 0.58
CA VAL A 491 11.60 3.16 1.55
C VAL A 491 11.26 4.64 1.63
N GLY A 492 10.06 4.94 2.14
CA GLY A 492 9.72 6.30 2.57
C GLY A 492 9.20 7.21 1.46
N GLY A 493 9.59 8.49 1.55
CA GLY A 493 9.02 9.55 0.70
C GLY A 493 9.25 9.31 -0.79
N VAL A 494 10.41 8.76 -1.15
CA VAL A 494 10.74 8.42 -2.54
C VAL A 494 9.79 7.37 -3.13
N VAL A 495 9.37 6.36 -2.37
CA VAL A 495 8.43 5.33 -2.88
C VAL A 495 7.04 5.93 -3.11
N ARG A 496 6.59 6.78 -2.18
CA ARG A 496 5.34 7.53 -2.33
C ARG A 496 5.38 8.40 -3.58
N ASP A 497 6.46 9.15 -3.76
CA ASP A 497 6.60 10.13 -4.84
C ASP A 497 6.78 9.42 -6.20
N LEU A 498 7.48 8.28 -6.25
CA LEU A 498 7.54 7.37 -7.40
C LEU A 498 6.14 6.94 -7.85
N LEU A 499 5.30 6.48 -6.92
CA LEU A 499 3.91 6.07 -7.21
C LEU A 499 2.98 7.25 -7.58
N LEU A 500 3.40 8.48 -7.30
CA LEU A 500 2.72 9.71 -7.71
C LEU A 500 3.33 10.33 -8.98
N GLU A 501 4.30 9.67 -9.61
CA GLU A 501 5.05 10.16 -10.77
C GLU A 501 5.71 11.53 -10.52
N ARG A 502 6.26 11.71 -9.31
CA ARG A 502 6.95 12.93 -8.89
C ARG A 502 8.42 12.65 -8.61
N PRO A 503 9.35 13.45 -9.15
CA PRO A 503 10.77 13.25 -8.87
C PRO A 503 11.08 13.59 -7.41
N ASN A 504 11.76 12.67 -6.73
CA ASN A 504 12.29 12.88 -5.38
C ASN A 504 13.69 12.23 -5.28
N PHE A 505 14.71 13.07 -5.14
CA PHE A 505 16.11 12.65 -5.10
C PHE A 505 16.59 12.30 -3.67
N ASP A 506 15.71 12.36 -2.68
CA ASP A 506 15.95 11.92 -1.30
C ASP A 506 15.78 10.39 -1.22
N VAL A 507 16.83 9.66 -1.60
CA VAL A 507 16.81 8.20 -1.76
C VAL A 507 17.22 7.52 -0.46
N ASP A 508 16.24 6.94 0.21
CA ASP A 508 16.38 6.22 1.48
C ASP A 508 16.32 4.70 1.29
N PHE A 509 17.29 3.99 1.86
CA PHE A 509 17.34 2.54 1.90
C PHE A 509 17.20 1.98 3.32
N VAL A 510 16.42 0.91 3.45
CA VAL A 510 16.39 0.07 4.64
C VAL A 510 16.98 -1.29 4.32
N VAL A 511 17.83 -1.76 5.23
CA VAL A 511 18.63 -2.97 5.08
C VAL A 511 18.26 -3.94 6.21
N GLU A 512 17.79 -5.14 5.87
CA GLU A 512 17.63 -6.23 6.84
C GLU A 512 18.99 -6.91 7.07
N GLY A 513 19.86 -6.21 7.78
CA GLY A 513 21.26 -6.59 7.96
C GLY A 513 22.07 -5.47 8.60
N ASP A 514 23.37 -5.38 8.34
CA ASP A 514 24.20 -4.26 8.80
C ASP A 514 24.33 -3.19 7.71
N ALA A 515 23.51 -2.14 7.82
CA ALA A 515 23.52 -1.03 6.86
C ALA A 515 24.87 -0.28 6.81
N ILE A 516 25.58 -0.21 7.93
CA ILE A 516 26.87 0.49 8.01
C ILE A 516 27.94 -0.33 7.26
N ALA A 517 27.93 -1.66 7.42
CA ALA A 517 28.82 -2.54 6.69
C ALA A 517 28.56 -2.47 5.18
N LEU A 518 27.29 -2.49 4.75
CA LEU A 518 26.92 -2.38 3.34
C LEU A 518 27.35 -1.04 2.72
N ALA A 519 27.09 0.09 3.41
CA ALA A 519 27.48 1.40 2.92
C ALA A 519 29.02 1.53 2.77
N ARG A 520 29.78 0.97 3.72
CA ARG A 520 31.25 0.97 3.66
C ARG A 520 31.77 0.14 2.50
N SER A 521 31.24 -1.06 2.27
CA SER A 521 31.68 -1.91 1.16
C SER A 521 31.34 -1.28 -0.19
N LEU A 522 30.20 -0.59 -0.30
CA LEU A 522 29.87 0.23 -1.48
C LEU A 522 30.91 1.33 -1.71
N SER A 523 31.27 2.07 -0.66
CA SER A 523 32.25 3.16 -0.76
C SER A 523 33.66 2.67 -1.08
N GLU A 524 34.06 1.51 -0.57
CA GLU A 524 35.35 0.88 -0.90
C GLU A 524 35.44 0.44 -2.37
N GLN A 525 34.32 0.01 -2.96
CA GLN A 525 34.28 -0.49 -4.33
C GLN A 525 34.05 0.63 -5.37
N TYR A 526 33.19 1.60 -5.05
CA TYR A 526 32.72 2.61 -6.01
C TYR A 526 33.21 4.03 -5.71
N GLY A 527 33.86 4.27 -4.56
CA GLY A 527 34.36 5.58 -4.15
C GLY A 527 33.42 6.36 -3.21
N GLY A 528 33.65 7.66 -3.06
CA GLY A 528 32.89 8.50 -2.12
C GLY A 528 33.25 8.33 -0.65
N THR A 529 32.45 8.92 0.23
CA THR A 529 32.71 8.93 1.68
C THR A 529 31.49 8.52 2.50
N VAL A 530 31.69 7.71 3.53
CA VAL A 530 30.62 7.23 4.41
C VAL A 530 30.76 7.84 5.80
N SER A 531 29.72 8.54 6.24
CA SER A 531 29.54 8.92 7.63
C SER A 531 28.53 7.97 8.28
N SER A 532 28.80 7.50 9.50
CA SER A 532 27.95 6.48 10.15
C SER A 532 27.65 6.85 11.59
N PHE A 533 26.42 6.58 12.02
CA PHE A 533 25.98 6.78 13.39
C PHE A 533 25.56 5.44 14.00
N ARG A 534 26.53 4.78 14.64
CA ARG A 534 26.37 3.41 15.19
C ARG A 534 25.17 3.23 16.14
N PRO A 535 24.85 4.16 17.07
CA PRO A 535 23.73 3.95 17.98
C PRO A 535 22.36 3.79 17.30
N PHE A 536 22.19 4.32 16.09
CA PHE A 536 20.95 4.20 15.31
C PHE A 536 21.06 3.25 14.12
N GLY A 537 22.24 2.66 13.89
CA GLY A 537 22.48 1.75 12.77
C GLY A 537 22.30 2.41 11.40
N THR A 538 22.60 3.72 11.31
CA THR A 538 22.46 4.50 10.07
C THR A 538 23.81 4.87 9.47
N ALA A 539 23.86 4.95 8.15
CA ALA A 539 25.01 5.40 7.38
C ALA A 539 24.55 6.31 6.24
N LYS A 540 25.26 7.41 6.04
CA LYS A 540 25.09 8.33 4.92
C LYS A 540 26.29 8.18 3.99
N TRP A 541 26.02 7.81 2.75
CA TRP A 541 27.03 7.69 1.70
C TRP A 541 26.97 8.94 0.80
N THR A 542 27.98 9.79 0.91
CA THR A 542 28.14 10.97 0.07
C THR A 542 28.75 10.54 -1.25
N LEU A 543 28.05 10.85 -2.34
CA LEU A 543 28.45 10.49 -3.71
C LEU A 543 29.32 11.60 -4.29
N THR A 544 30.47 11.22 -4.85
CA THR A 544 31.45 12.12 -5.45
C THR A 544 31.66 11.77 -6.92
N ASP A 545 32.36 12.61 -7.69
CA ASP A 545 32.52 12.42 -9.14
C ASP A 545 33.23 11.11 -9.52
N ASP A 546 34.06 10.55 -8.63
CA ASP A 546 34.63 9.20 -8.75
C ASP A 546 33.56 8.10 -8.74
N VAL A 547 32.48 8.27 -7.97
CA VAL A 547 31.34 7.35 -7.97
C VAL A 547 30.59 7.43 -9.31
N ALA A 548 30.38 8.64 -9.81
CA ALA A 548 29.77 8.84 -11.13
C ALA A 548 30.60 8.18 -12.25
N ALA A 549 31.93 8.33 -12.21
CA ALA A 549 32.84 7.69 -13.13
C ALA A 549 32.81 6.15 -13.03
N ALA A 550 32.78 5.60 -11.81
CA ALA A 550 32.70 4.16 -11.58
C ALA A 550 31.37 3.53 -12.07
N LEU A 551 30.29 4.32 -12.03
CA LEU A 551 28.96 3.92 -12.51
C LEU A 551 28.72 4.20 -14.00
N GLY A 552 29.66 4.87 -14.68
CA GLY A 552 29.54 5.24 -16.09
C GLY A 552 28.45 6.30 -16.36
N VAL A 553 28.21 7.19 -15.40
CA VAL A 553 27.21 8.29 -15.49
C VAL A 553 27.90 9.65 -15.52
N GLU A 554 27.25 10.66 -16.08
CA GLU A 554 27.84 12.01 -16.17
C GLU A 554 28.01 12.65 -14.77
N PRO A 555 29.12 13.36 -14.52
CA PRO A 555 29.33 14.10 -13.26
C PRO A 555 28.20 15.09 -13.00
N GLY A 556 27.78 15.21 -11.73
CA GLY A 556 26.69 16.10 -11.31
C GLY A 556 25.27 15.61 -11.63
N THR A 557 25.09 14.38 -12.12
CA THR A 557 23.76 13.79 -12.38
C THR A 557 23.23 12.88 -11.27
N LEU A 558 24.07 12.55 -10.29
CA LEU A 558 23.71 11.77 -9.11
C LEU A 558 23.27 12.68 -7.96
N PRO A 559 22.47 12.17 -7.00
CA PRO A 559 22.17 12.91 -5.78
C PRO A 559 23.44 13.14 -4.94
N ASP A 560 23.46 14.20 -4.11
CA ASP A 560 24.61 14.52 -3.24
C ASP A 560 24.95 13.36 -2.27
N HIS A 561 23.93 12.62 -1.84
CA HIS A 561 24.07 11.50 -0.92
C HIS A 561 22.88 10.53 -1.02
N VAL A 562 23.08 9.34 -0.48
CA VAL A 562 22.02 8.38 -0.18
C VAL A 562 22.15 7.89 1.26
N ASP A 563 21.02 7.59 1.88
CA ASP A 563 20.95 7.18 3.28
C ASP A 563 20.59 5.70 3.43
N PHE A 564 21.29 5.01 4.32
CA PHE A 564 21.07 3.62 4.67
C PHE A 564 20.71 3.50 6.14
N ALA A 565 19.62 2.80 6.44
CA ALA A 565 19.21 2.47 7.79
C ALA A 565 19.10 0.95 7.97
N THR A 566 19.62 0.45 9.09
CA THR A 566 19.35 -0.93 9.50
C THR A 566 17.87 -1.05 9.89
N ALA A 567 17.18 -2.04 9.34
CA ALA A 567 15.79 -2.34 9.68
C ALA A 567 15.65 -2.51 11.20
N ARG A 568 14.77 -1.71 11.79
CA ARG A 568 14.72 -1.56 13.24
C ARG A 568 13.33 -1.45 13.79
N ASN A 569 13.17 -1.95 15.01
CA ASN A 569 12.01 -1.66 15.84
C ASN A 569 12.36 -0.50 16.78
N GLU A 570 11.49 0.51 16.84
CA GLU A 570 11.64 1.67 17.72
C GLU A 570 10.69 1.57 18.90
N PHE A 571 11.21 1.81 20.10
CA PHE A 571 10.44 1.72 21.32
C PHE A 571 10.53 2.99 22.17
N TYR A 572 9.38 3.60 22.50
CA TYR A 572 9.29 4.83 23.30
C TYR A 572 9.10 4.52 24.79
N GLU A 573 10.05 4.87 25.66
CA GLU A 573 9.97 4.58 27.10
C GLU A 573 8.78 5.21 27.81
N HIS A 574 8.35 6.36 27.33
CA HIS A 574 7.15 7.08 27.74
C HIS A 574 6.73 7.99 26.58
N PRO A 575 5.45 8.42 26.51
CA PRO A 575 5.00 9.39 25.52
C PRO A 575 5.95 10.59 25.47
N THR A 576 6.35 11.04 24.28
CA THR A 576 7.30 12.15 24.01
C THR A 576 8.81 11.88 24.18
N ALA A 577 9.23 10.69 24.65
CA ALA A 577 10.65 10.33 24.75
C ALA A 577 11.31 10.08 23.37
N LEU A 578 12.64 10.06 23.32
CA LEU A 578 13.37 9.51 22.18
C LEU A 578 13.27 7.97 22.16
N PRO A 579 13.18 7.31 20.99
CA PRO A 579 13.03 5.87 20.91
C PRO A 579 14.36 5.12 21.18
N THR A 580 14.25 3.94 21.78
CA THR A 580 15.33 2.92 21.81
C THR A 580 15.22 2.01 20.59
N VAL A 581 16.36 1.67 19.98
CA VAL A 581 16.44 0.96 18.69
C VAL A 581 16.91 -0.49 18.85
N TYR A 582 16.22 -1.45 18.22
CA TYR A 582 16.60 -2.86 18.10
C TYR A 582 16.58 -3.31 16.64
N ARG A 583 17.37 -4.33 16.26
CA ARG A 583 17.27 -4.96 14.93
C ARG A 583 15.87 -5.58 14.75
N GLY A 584 15.25 -5.39 13.59
CA GLY A 584 13.92 -5.89 13.27
C GLY A 584 13.75 -6.13 11.76
N SER A 585 12.56 -6.57 11.35
CA SER A 585 12.20 -6.73 9.93
C SER A 585 11.69 -5.43 9.32
N ILE A 586 11.63 -5.37 7.99
CA ILE A 586 11.07 -4.27 7.21
C ILE A 586 9.64 -3.94 7.65
N LYS A 587 8.82 -4.95 7.95
CA LYS A 587 7.45 -4.77 8.46
C LYS A 587 7.43 -3.97 9.77
N LEU A 588 8.36 -4.26 10.69
CA LEU A 588 8.48 -3.53 11.96
C LEU A 588 9.05 -2.12 11.78
N ASP A 589 9.98 -1.94 10.83
CA ASP A 589 10.52 -0.61 10.48
C ASP A 589 9.45 0.30 9.85
N LEU A 590 8.57 -0.27 9.02
CA LEU A 590 7.47 0.47 8.42
C LEU A 590 6.39 0.80 9.47
N ALA A 591 6.15 -0.08 10.45
CA ALA A 591 5.14 0.09 11.50
C ALA A 591 5.37 1.29 12.43
N ARG A 592 6.61 1.78 12.54
CA ARG A 592 6.96 2.92 13.40
C ARG A 592 6.83 4.29 12.72
N ARG A 593 6.56 4.31 11.40
CA ARG A 593 6.45 5.55 10.62
C ARG A 593 5.18 6.32 10.95
N ASP A 594 5.05 7.52 10.38
CA ASP A 594 4.03 8.49 10.74
C ASP A 594 2.66 8.23 10.08
N PHE A 595 2.65 8.05 8.75
CA PHE A 595 1.44 7.91 7.95
C PHE A 595 1.53 6.73 6.98
N THR A 596 0.39 6.10 6.67
CA THR A 596 0.27 4.94 5.75
C THR A 596 0.94 5.19 4.40
N ILE A 597 0.79 6.38 3.84
CA ILE A 597 1.43 6.77 2.57
C ILE A 597 2.96 6.77 2.62
N ASN A 598 3.56 6.85 3.82
CA ASN A 598 5.01 6.84 4.04
C ASN A 598 5.50 5.46 4.53
N THR A 599 4.62 4.45 4.64
CA THR A 599 4.95 3.07 5.03
C THR A 599 5.17 2.14 3.84
N LEU A 600 5.34 2.69 2.64
CA LEU A 600 5.56 1.91 1.43
C LEU A 600 7.05 1.62 1.26
N ALA A 601 7.34 0.41 0.79
CA ALA A 601 8.69 -0.02 0.46
C ALA A 601 8.70 -0.73 -0.89
N VAL A 602 9.79 -0.58 -1.65
CA VAL A 602 10.06 -1.40 -2.85
C VAL A 602 11.21 -2.32 -2.51
N GLN A 603 10.99 -3.62 -2.64
CA GLN A 603 12.05 -4.61 -2.45
C GLN A 603 13.00 -4.58 -3.65
N LEU A 604 14.29 -4.46 -3.39
CA LEU A 604 15.33 -4.41 -4.43
C LEU A 604 16.20 -5.68 -4.46
N SER A 605 16.30 -6.37 -3.32
CA SER A 605 16.97 -7.67 -3.17
C SER A 605 16.24 -8.52 -2.13
N PRO A 606 16.15 -9.86 -2.29
CA PRO A 606 16.75 -10.67 -3.36
C PRO A 606 16.11 -10.48 -4.75
N GLU A 607 16.86 -10.79 -5.81
CA GLU A 607 16.44 -10.58 -7.22
C GLU A 607 15.08 -11.19 -7.55
N ALA A 608 14.78 -12.38 -6.99
CA ALA A 608 13.50 -13.08 -7.15
C ALA A 608 12.27 -12.26 -6.69
N ALA A 609 12.47 -11.25 -5.84
CA ALA A 609 11.41 -10.37 -5.34
C ALA A 609 11.65 -8.89 -5.70
N SER A 610 12.59 -8.61 -6.61
CA SER A 610 12.95 -7.23 -7.00
C SER A 610 11.78 -6.53 -7.70
N GLY A 611 11.56 -5.27 -7.33
CA GLY A 611 10.45 -4.43 -7.82
C GLY A 611 9.14 -4.59 -7.05
N ARG A 612 9.02 -5.57 -6.14
CA ARG A 612 7.79 -5.77 -5.36
C ARG A 612 7.53 -4.59 -4.41
N VAL A 613 6.37 -3.94 -4.53
CA VAL A 613 5.91 -2.93 -3.55
C VAL A 613 5.28 -3.64 -2.35
N LEU A 614 5.85 -3.40 -1.17
CA LEU A 614 5.32 -3.87 0.11
C LEU A 614 4.40 -2.81 0.71
N ASP A 615 3.13 -3.16 0.88
CA ASP A 615 2.12 -2.35 1.55
C ASP A 615 1.40 -3.15 2.65
N PHE A 616 1.86 -2.99 3.90
CA PHE A 616 1.28 -3.68 5.05
C PHE A 616 0.14 -2.92 5.73
N PHE A 617 -0.03 -1.62 5.41
CA PHE A 617 -0.88 -0.69 6.16
C PHE A 617 -1.93 0.03 5.29
N GLY A 618 -2.00 -0.28 4.00
CA GLY A 618 -2.96 0.30 3.05
C GLY A 618 -2.52 1.66 2.48
N GLY A 619 -1.22 1.93 2.43
CA GLY A 619 -0.66 3.17 1.90
C GLY A 619 -0.99 3.40 0.42
N VAL A 620 -1.05 2.36 -0.41
CA VAL A 620 -1.41 2.49 -1.83
C VAL A 620 -2.87 2.93 -2.00
N ARG A 621 -3.77 2.39 -1.17
CA ARG A 621 -5.17 2.82 -1.14
C ARG A 621 -5.28 4.29 -0.74
N ASP A 622 -4.58 4.69 0.31
CA ASP A 622 -4.64 6.08 0.79
C ASP A 622 -3.99 7.06 -0.18
N LEU A 623 -2.99 6.64 -0.96
CA LEU A 623 -2.47 7.42 -2.10
C LEU A 623 -3.54 7.62 -3.17
N ARG A 624 -4.23 6.56 -3.59
CA ARG A 624 -5.31 6.62 -4.60
C ARG A 624 -6.46 7.52 -4.13
N GLU A 625 -6.83 7.43 -2.86
CA GLU A 625 -7.91 8.21 -2.25
C GLU A 625 -7.48 9.62 -1.79
N LYS A 626 -6.20 9.98 -1.96
CA LYS A 626 -5.61 11.27 -1.55
C LYS A 626 -5.83 11.58 -0.05
N ARG A 627 -5.56 10.60 0.81
CA ARG A 627 -5.76 10.68 2.26
C ARG A 627 -4.46 10.60 3.05
N ILE A 628 -4.41 11.33 4.17
CA ILE A 628 -3.38 11.21 5.20
C ILE A 628 -3.99 10.47 6.39
N ALA A 629 -3.52 9.24 6.64
CA ALA A 629 -3.99 8.38 7.73
C ALA A 629 -2.82 7.91 8.61
N VAL A 630 -3.04 7.86 9.93
CA VAL A 630 -2.06 7.30 10.89
C VAL A 630 -2.16 5.78 10.97
N LEU A 631 -1.06 5.13 11.35
CA LEU A 631 -0.99 3.65 11.40
C LEU A 631 -1.77 3.04 12.58
N HIS A 632 -1.88 3.76 13.71
CA HIS A 632 -2.54 3.28 14.92
C HIS A 632 -3.07 4.44 15.77
N ASN A 633 -4.01 4.14 16.68
CA ASN A 633 -4.72 5.12 17.50
C ASN A 633 -3.83 5.98 18.42
N LEU A 634 -2.62 5.50 18.74
CA LEU A 634 -1.69 6.20 19.65
C LEU A 634 -0.61 7.00 18.91
N SER A 635 -0.64 7.08 17.57
CA SER A 635 0.43 7.69 16.76
C SER A 635 0.79 9.11 17.21
N PHE A 636 -0.21 9.96 17.49
CA PHE A 636 0.02 11.33 17.98
C PHE A 636 0.37 11.43 19.47
N VAL A 637 0.09 10.39 20.26
CA VAL A 637 0.49 10.32 21.67
C VAL A 637 1.97 9.95 21.76
N ASP A 638 2.41 9.01 20.92
CA ASP A 638 3.80 8.58 20.83
C ASP A 638 4.69 9.72 20.33
N ASP A 639 4.27 10.39 19.24
CA ASP A 639 4.96 11.55 18.71
C ASP A 639 4.00 12.71 18.31
N PRO A 640 3.83 13.70 19.19
CA PRO A 640 2.96 14.85 18.93
C PRO A 640 3.37 15.71 17.72
N THR A 641 4.64 15.67 17.29
CA THR A 641 5.09 16.44 16.11
C THR A 641 4.39 15.98 14.83
N ARG A 642 3.91 14.73 14.78
CA ARG A 642 3.16 14.17 13.66
C ARG A 642 1.92 14.99 13.33
N MET A 643 1.34 15.72 14.28
CA MET A 643 0.20 16.58 13.99
C MET A 643 0.58 17.75 13.06
N ILE A 644 1.76 18.34 13.23
CA ILE A 644 2.30 19.38 12.34
C ILE A 644 2.70 18.76 11.00
N ARG A 645 3.32 17.58 11.03
CA ARG A 645 3.69 16.83 9.81
C ARG A 645 2.47 16.47 8.97
N ALA A 646 1.36 16.08 9.59
CA ALA A 646 0.11 15.76 8.89
C ALA A 646 -0.39 16.95 8.07
N VAL A 647 -0.39 18.15 8.67
CA VAL A 647 -0.77 19.40 7.99
C VAL A 647 0.22 19.73 6.87
N ARG A 648 1.53 19.57 7.11
CA ARG A 648 2.53 19.76 6.05
C ARG A 648 2.27 18.84 4.86
N PHE A 649 2.04 17.54 5.08
CA PHE A 649 1.75 16.59 3.99
C PHE A 649 0.40 16.84 3.32
N GLU A 650 -0.64 17.24 4.07
CA GLU A 650 -1.93 17.67 3.53
C GLU A 650 -1.73 18.76 2.48
N HIS A 651 -0.94 19.79 2.80
CA HIS A 651 -0.65 20.90 1.87
C HIS A 651 0.31 20.53 0.75
N ARG A 652 1.43 19.87 1.05
CA ARG A 652 2.46 19.50 0.06
C ARG A 652 1.91 18.56 -1.03
N LEU A 653 1.05 17.63 -0.65
CA LEU A 653 0.49 16.64 -1.57
C LEU A 653 -0.87 17.04 -2.14
N GLY A 654 -1.55 18.02 -1.53
CA GLY A 654 -2.94 18.36 -1.86
C GLY A 654 -3.92 17.27 -1.43
N PHE A 655 -3.61 16.59 -0.32
CA PHE A 655 -4.39 15.49 0.23
C PHE A 655 -5.35 16.01 1.31
N THR A 656 -6.15 15.13 1.89
CA THR A 656 -7.02 15.44 3.03
C THR A 656 -6.70 14.53 4.21
N ILE A 657 -6.69 15.08 5.43
CA ILE A 657 -6.54 14.25 6.64
C ILE A 657 -7.81 13.44 6.85
N GLU A 658 -7.67 12.13 7.02
CA GLU A 658 -8.78 11.21 7.26
C GLU A 658 -9.60 11.62 8.51
N PRO A 659 -10.95 11.51 8.51
CA PRO A 659 -11.79 11.89 9.65
C PRO A 659 -11.36 11.27 10.98
N ARG A 660 -11.05 9.95 10.99
CA ARG A 660 -10.59 9.27 12.20
C ARG A 660 -9.25 9.81 12.69
N THR A 661 -8.32 10.04 11.77
CA THR A 661 -7.02 10.67 12.08
C THR A 661 -7.21 12.07 12.67
N LEU A 662 -8.20 12.83 12.19
CA LEU A 662 -8.54 14.15 12.74
C LEU A 662 -9.07 14.06 14.18
N GLU A 663 -9.93 13.09 14.50
CA GLU A 663 -10.42 12.85 15.86
C GLU A 663 -9.27 12.52 16.83
N LEU A 664 -8.35 11.66 16.38
CA LEU A 664 -7.17 11.28 17.16
C LEU A 664 -6.26 12.49 17.41
N MET A 665 -6.09 13.34 16.39
CA MET A 665 -5.32 14.58 16.51
C MET A 665 -5.93 15.50 17.58
N GLN A 666 -7.25 15.71 17.55
CA GLN A 666 -7.94 16.55 18.53
C GLN A 666 -7.77 16.01 19.96
N THR A 667 -7.86 14.69 20.13
CA THR A 667 -7.67 14.03 21.42
C THR A 667 -6.23 14.20 21.94
N ALA A 668 -5.24 14.19 21.05
CA ALA A 668 -3.82 14.27 21.38
C ALA A 668 -3.28 15.71 21.51
N LEU A 669 -4.03 16.74 21.15
CA LEU A 669 -3.61 18.15 21.21
C LEU A 669 -2.89 18.55 22.52
N PRO A 670 -3.34 18.15 23.73
CA PRO A 670 -2.65 18.50 24.97
C PRO A 670 -1.21 17.96 25.06
N MET A 671 -0.88 16.91 24.32
CA MET A 671 0.46 16.31 24.30
C MET A 671 1.51 17.21 23.62
N LEU A 672 1.11 18.16 22.75
CA LEU A 672 2.02 19.14 22.15
C LEU A 672 2.73 20.01 23.19
N ARG A 673 2.16 20.16 24.40
CA ARG A 673 2.81 20.91 25.51
C ARG A 673 3.92 20.10 26.19
N ARG A 674 3.94 18.78 26.02
CA ARG A 674 4.90 17.88 26.67
C ARG A 674 6.18 17.67 25.86
N ILE A 675 6.15 17.98 24.56
CA ILE A 675 7.31 17.86 23.69
C ILE A 675 8.18 19.12 23.71
N THR A 676 9.50 18.94 23.54
CA THR A 676 10.48 20.02 23.54
C THR A 676 10.18 21.06 22.45
N GLY A 677 10.46 22.33 22.76
CA GLY A 677 10.28 23.45 21.85
C GLY A 677 11.02 23.31 20.54
N GLU A 678 12.24 22.79 20.61
CA GLU A 678 13.09 22.56 19.45
C GLU A 678 12.46 21.60 18.43
N ARG A 679 11.86 20.49 18.88
CA ARG A 679 11.21 19.53 17.97
C ARG A 679 10.00 20.15 17.27
N VAL A 680 9.23 20.98 17.99
CA VAL A 680 8.10 21.73 17.42
C VAL A 680 8.61 22.75 16.39
N ARG A 681 9.62 23.55 16.77
CA ARG A 681 10.25 24.55 15.90
C ARG A 681 10.77 23.92 14.61
N ASN A 682 11.48 22.80 14.69
CA ASN A 682 12.03 22.13 13.51
C ASN A 682 10.95 21.70 12.51
N GLU A 683 9.79 21.22 12.97
CA GLU A 683 8.68 20.90 12.04
C GLU A 683 8.00 22.16 11.48
N LEU A 684 7.93 23.26 12.24
CA LEU A 684 7.46 24.55 11.74
C LEU A 684 8.45 25.16 10.73
N ASP A 685 9.76 25.02 10.94
CA ASP A 685 10.80 25.45 10.01
C ASP A 685 10.67 24.74 8.67
N LEU A 686 10.39 23.44 8.69
CA LEU A 686 10.11 22.67 7.48
C LEU A 686 8.80 23.09 6.81
N LEU A 687 7.76 23.42 7.59
CA LEU A 687 6.52 23.97 7.03
C LEU A 687 6.75 25.34 6.37
N LEU A 688 7.63 26.18 6.93
CA LEU A 688 8.00 27.49 6.38
C LEU A 688 8.79 27.39 5.06
N GLN A 689 9.35 26.23 4.75
CA GLN A 689 10.07 25.96 3.49
C GLN A 689 9.14 25.49 2.36
N GLU A 690 7.89 25.15 2.67
CA GLU A 690 6.88 24.82 1.64
C GLU A 690 6.56 26.05 0.76
N HIS A 691 5.99 25.82 -0.42
CA HIS A 691 5.73 26.90 -1.39
C HIS A 691 4.70 27.96 -0.90
N GLU A 692 3.63 27.51 -0.23
CA GLU A 692 2.57 28.36 0.35
C GLU A 692 2.43 28.10 1.86
N PRO A 693 3.42 28.48 2.68
CA PRO A 693 3.46 28.12 4.09
C PRO A 693 2.28 28.71 4.87
N GLU A 694 1.78 29.89 4.48
CA GLU A 694 0.65 30.54 5.13
C GLU A 694 -0.62 29.69 5.15
N ARG A 695 -0.86 28.88 4.11
CA ARG A 695 -2.01 27.97 4.06
C ARG A 695 -1.88 26.88 5.13
N GLY A 696 -0.66 26.38 5.32
CA GLY A 696 -0.31 25.46 6.40
C GLY A 696 -0.55 26.07 7.78
N PHE A 697 -0.11 27.30 8.01
CA PHE A 697 -0.32 27.98 9.28
C PHE A 697 -1.80 28.28 9.56
N LEU A 698 -2.59 28.68 8.56
CA LEU A 698 -4.05 28.82 8.68
C LEU A 698 -4.71 27.49 9.04
N ARG A 699 -4.23 26.38 8.47
CA ARG A 699 -4.71 25.04 8.80
C ARG A 699 -4.34 24.63 10.23
N LEU A 700 -3.11 24.89 10.67
CA LEU A 700 -2.68 24.70 12.07
C LEU A 700 -3.55 25.52 13.04
N GLN A 701 -3.88 26.77 12.69
CA GLN A 701 -4.78 27.64 13.46
C GLN A 701 -6.18 27.02 13.56
N LYS A 702 -6.77 26.60 12.44
CA LYS A 702 -8.12 26.01 12.39
C LYS A 702 -8.23 24.73 13.23
N LEU A 703 -7.15 23.97 13.32
CA LEU A 703 -7.08 22.73 14.09
C LEU A 703 -6.71 22.95 15.57
N GLY A 704 -6.41 24.18 15.99
CA GLY A 704 -6.04 24.52 17.36
C GLY A 704 -4.59 24.22 17.74
N LEU A 705 -3.73 23.85 16.79
CA LEU A 705 -2.34 23.45 17.09
C LEU A 705 -1.48 24.64 17.52
N LEU A 706 -1.66 25.82 16.91
CA LEU A 706 -0.88 27.01 17.28
C LEU A 706 -1.16 27.44 18.73
N GLU A 707 -2.43 27.41 19.14
CA GLU A 707 -2.85 27.69 20.51
C GLU A 707 -2.33 26.65 21.51
N ALA A 708 -2.24 25.38 21.09
CA ALA A 708 -1.64 24.32 21.90
C ALA A 708 -0.13 24.54 22.13
N ILE A 709 0.58 25.14 21.17
CA ILE A 709 2.00 25.52 21.30
C ILE A 709 2.13 26.72 22.25
N HIS A 710 1.40 27.81 21.97
CA HIS A 710 1.37 29.01 22.80
C HIS A 710 0.05 29.80 22.57
N PRO A 711 -0.67 30.25 23.61
CA PRO A 711 -2.00 30.88 23.45
C PRO A 711 -2.02 32.16 22.58
N ALA A 712 -0.91 32.91 22.60
CA ALA A 712 -0.75 34.13 21.80
C ALA A 712 -0.28 33.86 20.36
N PHE A 713 0.08 32.63 20.01
CA PHE A 713 0.52 32.29 18.66
C PHE A 713 -0.70 32.11 17.76
N ARG A 714 -0.99 33.13 16.96
CA ARG A 714 -2.16 33.16 16.07
C ARG A 714 -1.78 33.60 14.68
N VAL A 715 -2.45 33.01 13.69
CA VAL A 715 -2.31 33.37 12.27
C VAL A 715 -3.71 33.54 11.68
N ASP A 716 -3.92 34.64 10.97
CA ASP A 716 -5.18 34.99 10.30
C ASP A 716 -4.95 35.25 8.80
N GLU A 717 -6.04 35.53 8.06
CA GLU A 717 -5.97 35.80 6.62
C GLU A 717 -5.12 37.04 6.30
N ARG A 718 -5.09 38.05 7.18
CA ARG A 718 -4.25 39.24 7.01
C ARG A 718 -2.76 38.88 7.07
N MET A 719 -2.38 37.94 7.94
CA MET A 719 -1.03 37.42 7.96
C MET A 719 -0.71 36.65 6.67
N ALA A 720 -1.66 35.86 6.15
CA ALA A 720 -1.48 35.14 4.90
C ALA A 720 -1.24 36.08 3.71
N GLU A 721 -1.95 37.20 3.63
CA GLU A 721 -1.70 38.25 2.62
C GLU A 721 -0.25 38.79 2.70
N ARG A 722 0.27 38.99 3.92
CA ARG A 722 1.66 39.48 4.11
C ARG A 722 2.71 38.48 3.63
N PHE A 723 2.47 37.17 3.80
CA PHE A 723 3.33 36.14 3.21
C PHE A 723 3.34 36.22 1.68
N GLN A 724 2.17 36.40 1.06
CA GLN A 724 2.06 36.58 -0.39
C GLN A 724 2.77 37.84 -0.87
N MET A 725 2.67 38.95 -0.13
CA MET A 725 3.41 40.19 -0.41
C MET A 725 4.92 39.95 -0.32
N ALA A 726 5.39 39.27 0.73
CA ALA A 726 6.80 38.97 0.94
C ALA A 726 7.42 38.12 -0.18
N ARG A 727 6.63 37.24 -0.82
CA ARG A 727 7.08 36.46 -1.99
C ARG A 727 7.17 37.29 -3.26
N LYS A 728 6.29 38.29 -3.43
CA LYS A 728 6.20 39.10 -4.66
C LYS A 728 7.12 40.32 -4.65
N GLN A 729 7.33 40.91 -3.47
CA GLN A 729 8.08 42.16 -3.32
C GLN A 729 9.52 41.86 -2.88
N LYS A 730 10.44 42.70 -3.34
CA LYS A 730 11.84 42.71 -2.86
C LYS A 730 12.06 43.94 -1.98
N PRO A 731 13.07 43.92 -1.10
CA PRO A 731 13.49 45.13 -0.41
C PRO A 731 13.73 46.27 -1.42
N PRO A 732 13.30 47.51 -1.13
CA PRO A 732 13.48 48.63 -2.04
C PRO A 732 14.91 49.18 -2.04
N TRP A 733 15.83 48.52 -1.33
CA TRP A 733 17.24 48.88 -1.20
C TRP A 733 18.14 47.68 -1.54
N ASP A 734 19.28 47.95 -2.16
CA ASP A 734 20.20 46.93 -2.68
C ASP A 734 21.13 46.35 -1.60
N GLY A 735 21.72 45.18 -1.89
CA GLY A 735 22.80 44.59 -1.08
C GLY A 735 22.35 43.78 0.14
N VAL A 736 21.05 43.57 0.34
CA VAL A 736 20.53 42.79 1.46
C VAL A 736 20.24 41.35 1.02
N GLN A 737 20.93 40.39 1.64
CA GLN A 737 20.60 38.97 1.53
C GLN A 737 19.70 38.57 2.69
N LEU A 738 18.46 38.19 2.37
CA LEU A 738 17.48 37.73 3.35
C LEU A 738 17.37 36.21 3.31
N SER A 739 17.43 35.58 4.47
CA SER A 739 17.01 34.18 4.61
C SER A 739 15.49 34.12 4.55
N THR A 740 14.93 33.31 3.65
CA THR A 740 13.47 33.12 3.52
C THR A 740 12.83 32.62 4.80
N SER A 741 13.47 31.66 5.47
CA SER A 741 12.98 31.13 6.76
C SER A 741 12.99 32.21 7.84
N ALA A 742 14.08 33.00 7.92
CA ALA A 742 14.14 34.12 8.85
C ALA A 742 13.03 35.14 8.55
N LEU A 743 12.86 35.55 7.29
CA LEU A 743 11.82 36.48 6.86
C LEU A 743 10.42 36.07 7.34
N TYR A 744 10.06 34.81 7.16
CA TYR A 744 8.75 34.31 7.57
C TYR A 744 8.56 34.23 9.09
N TRP A 745 9.61 33.89 9.85
CA TRP A 745 9.54 33.99 11.32
C TRP A 745 9.30 35.42 11.80
N HIS A 746 9.89 36.42 11.14
CA HIS A 746 9.64 37.82 11.47
C HIS A 746 8.22 38.25 11.12
N LEU A 747 7.64 37.74 10.02
CA LEU A 747 6.23 37.99 9.71
C LEU A 747 5.31 37.42 10.78
N LEU A 748 5.51 36.15 11.15
CA LEU A 748 4.73 35.51 12.22
C LEU A 748 4.83 36.26 13.55
N ALA A 749 6.03 36.76 13.88
CA ALA A 749 6.27 37.55 15.09
C ALA A 749 5.37 38.81 15.18
N ILE A 750 5.02 39.41 14.05
CA ILE A 750 4.18 40.62 14.02
C ILE A 750 2.72 40.32 14.34
N GLY A 751 2.27 39.07 14.16
CA GLY A 751 0.93 38.64 14.56
C GLY A 751 0.78 38.42 16.07
N ILE A 752 1.88 38.48 16.81
CA ILE A 752 1.92 38.19 18.25
C ILE A 752 2.16 39.49 19.02
N PRO A 753 1.43 39.77 20.11
CA PRO A 753 1.70 40.94 20.95
C PRO A 753 3.17 40.99 21.40
N VAL A 754 3.82 42.16 21.30
CA VAL A 754 5.25 42.33 21.61
C VAL A 754 5.61 41.79 23.00
N GLU A 755 4.71 41.92 23.96
CA GLU A 755 4.90 41.51 25.36
C GLU A 755 4.88 39.98 25.52
N GLN A 756 4.22 39.27 24.60
CA GLN A 756 4.06 37.81 24.62
C GLN A 756 5.12 37.08 23.77
N LEU A 757 5.78 37.80 22.86
CA LEU A 757 6.77 37.22 21.96
C LEU A 757 7.99 36.60 22.69
N PRO A 758 8.52 37.16 23.79
CA PRO A 758 9.60 36.53 24.56
C PRO A 758 9.21 35.14 25.10
N ALA A 759 7.98 34.97 25.58
CA ALA A 759 7.49 33.69 26.09
C ALA A 759 7.37 32.63 24.97
N LEU A 760 6.93 33.03 23.77
CA LEU A 760 6.93 32.13 22.61
C LEU A 760 8.37 31.74 22.20
N ASN A 761 9.28 32.71 22.15
CA ASN A 761 10.68 32.48 21.79
C ASN A 761 11.34 31.49 22.75
N GLU A 762 11.06 31.59 24.05
CA GLU A 762 11.48 30.61 25.06
C GLU A 762 10.82 29.24 24.83
N ARG A 763 9.50 29.20 24.61
CA ARG A 763 8.76 27.95 24.35
C ARG A 763 9.30 27.17 23.16
N LEU A 764 9.75 27.85 22.11
CA LEU A 764 10.30 27.26 20.88
C LEU A 764 11.82 27.13 20.89
N LEU A 765 12.50 27.57 21.95
CA LEU A 765 13.96 27.63 22.04
C LEU A 765 14.58 28.36 20.84
N MET A 766 14.06 29.54 20.52
CA MET A 766 14.53 30.32 19.37
C MET A 766 15.99 30.76 19.55
N PRO A 767 16.84 30.68 18.51
CA PRO A 767 18.20 31.22 18.56
C PRO A 767 18.20 32.69 18.97
N LYS A 768 19.08 33.09 19.88
CA LYS A 768 19.11 34.43 20.48
C LYS A 768 19.07 35.56 19.45
N THR A 769 19.92 35.47 18.42
CA THR A 769 20.01 36.49 17.35
C THR A 769 18.71 36.61 16.55
N LEU A 770 18.07 35.48 16.23
CA LEU A 770 16.78 35.47 15.54
C LEU A 770 15.67 36.02 16.44
N ALA A 771 15.62 35.62 17.71
CA ALA A 771 14.64 36.09 18.69
C ALA A 771 14.71 37.60 18.91
N GLU A 772 15.91 38.17 19.07
CA GLU A 772 16.15 39.61 19.20
C GLU A 772 15.70 40.35 17.93
N SER A 773 15.99 39.79 16.77
CA SER A 773 15.62 40.36 15.47
C SER A 773 14.10 40.32 15.23
N MET A 774 13.42 39.22 15.58
CA MET A 774 11.96 39.11 15.55
C MET A 774 11.28 40.12 16.48
N LEU A 775 11.84 40.30 17.68
CA LEU A 775 11.34 41.29 18.65
C LEU A 775 11.51 42.72 18.13
N ALA A 776 12.64 43.03 17.49
CA ALA A 776 12.84 44.31 16.83
C ALA A 776 11.79 44.55 15.73
N ALA A 777 11.53 43.57 14.86
CA ALA A 777 10.50 43.69 13.82
C ALA A 777 9.10 43.91 14.39
N ALA A 778 8.71 43.12 15.41
CA ALA A 778 7.41 43.26 16.06
C ALA A 778 7.27 44.64 16.72
N ARG A 779 8.31 45.15 17.39
CA ARG A 779 8.32 46.51 17.98
C ARG A 779 8.17 47.58 16.90
N LEU A 780 8.92 47.49 15.80
CA LEU A 780 8.84 48.47 14.72
C LEU A 780 7.49 48.44 14.01
N ALA A 781 6.88 47.27 13.86
CA ALA A 781 5.56 47.13 13.23
C ALA A 781 4.41 47.59 14.13
N GLN A 782 4.43 47.20 15.41
CA GLN A 782 3.33 47.44 16.36
C GLN A 782 3.45 48.76 17.13
N ASN A 783 4.67 49.17 17.50
CA ASN A 783 4.97 50.32 18.36
C ASN A 783 5.88 51.32 17.64
N SER A 784 5.33 52.03 16.65
CA SER A 784 6.06 52.92 15.74
C SER A 784 5.78 54.42 15.93
N ASP A 785 5.31 54.86 17.10
CA ASP A 785 4.91 56.27 17.31
C ASP A 785 5.98 57.29 16.90
N LEU A 786 7.26 56.99 17.17
CA LEU A 786 8.38 57.84 16.74
C LEU A 786 8.56 57.86 15.22
N LEU A 787 8.39 56.71 14.54
CA LEU A 787 8.45 56.64 13.08
C LEU A 787 7.25 57.33 12.42
N ARG A 788 6.14 57.48 13.13
CA ARG A 788 4.92 58.16 12.66
C ARG A 788 4.91 59.66 12.96
N SER A 789 5.65 60.10 13.98
CA SER A 789 5.70 61.51 14.40
C SER A 789 6.39 62.39 13.34
N PRO A 790 5.72 63.41 12.77
CA PRO A 790 6.32 64.32 11.79
C PRO A 790 7.56 65.07 12.32
N ASP A 791 7.57 65.36 13.62
CA ASP A 791 8.62 66.14 14.29
C ASP A 791 9.82 65.30 14.73
N ALA A 792 9.79 63.98 14.50
CA ALA A 792 10.90 63.10 14.84
C ALA A 792 12.15 63.44 14.02
N ARG A 793 13.24 63.73 14.73
CA ARG A 793 14.54 64.04 14.11
C ARG A 793 15.19 62.78 13.53
N PRO A 794 15.98 62.90 12.43
CA PRO A 794 16.72 61.78 11.86
C PRO A 794 17.56 61.01 12.89
N SER A 795 18.20 61.70 13.84
CA SER A 795 18.98 61.08 14.91
C SER A 795 18.16 60.17 15.84
N GLN A 796 16.91 60.56 16.13
CA GLN A 796 15.99 59.79 16.98
C GLN A 796 15.54 58.52 16.24
N ILE A 797 15.31 58.62 14.93
CA ILE A 797 14.95 57.49 14.09
C ILE A 797 16.15 56.54 13.92
N ASP A 798 17.35 57.06 13.67
CA ASP A 798 18.58 56.25 13.62
C ASP A 798 18.80 55.49 14.94
N ALA A 799 18.65 56.15 16.09
CA ALA A 799 18.79 55.49 17.40
C ALA A 799 17.80 54.32 17.59
N LEU A 800 16.57 54.45 17.09
CA LEU A 800 15.56 53.39 17.13
C LEU A 800 15.94 52.22 16.20
N LEU A 801 16.45 52.51 15.00
CA LEU A 801 16.66 51.52 13.94
C LEU A 801 18.07 50.89 13.95
N ARG A 802 19.05 51.48 14.64
CA ARG A 802 20.47 51.12 14.55
C ARG A 802 20.79 49.66 14.85
N HIS A 803 20.05 49.06 15.77
CA HIS A 803 20.26 47.69 16.23
C HIS A 803 19.33 46.68 15.54
N ALA A 804 18.42 47.14 14.68
CA ALA A 804 17.54 46.26 13.93
C ALA A 804 18.32 45.60 12.78
N SER A 805 18.06 44.31 12.54
CA SER A 805 18.60 43.61 11.38
C SER A 805 17.92 44.08 10.09
N ASP A 806 18.56 43.83 8.95
CA ASP A 806 17.98 44.16 7.65
C ASP A 806 16.67 43.40 7.40
N THR A 807 16.54 42.17 7.94
CA THR A 807 15.29 41.41 7.90
C THR A 807 14.20 42.11 8.70
N ALA A 808 14.51 42.59 9.91
CA ALA A 808 13.54 43.29 10.75
C ALA A 808 13.06 44.61 10.12
N LEU A 809 13.98 45.37 9.52
CA LEU A 809 13.68 46.62 8.82
C LEU A 809 12.81 46.37 7.58
N TYR A 810 13.15 45.35 6.79
CA TYR A 810 12.38 45.00 5.60
C TYR A 810 10.96 44.54 5.97
N VAL A 811 10.82 43.69 6.99
CA VAL A 811 9.50 43.22 7.42
C VAL A 811 8.66 44.40 7.91
N ALA A 812 9.22 45.29 8.73
CA ALA A 812 8.53 46.49 9.20
C ALA A 812 8.08 47.40 8.03
N TRP A 813 8.93 47.56 7.01
CA TRP A 813 8.60 48.31 5.79
C TRP A 813 7.48 47.64 4.99
N LEU A 814 7.54 46.32 4.84
CA LEU A 814 6.58 45.53 4.07
C LEU A 814 5.18 45.58 4.66
N VAL A 815 5.06 45.46 6.00
CA VAL A 815 3.75 45.37 6.67
C VAL A 815 3.12 46.72 7.01
N CYS A 816 3.90 47.81 6.96
CA CYS A 816 3.40 49.15 7.26
C CYS A 816 2.84 49.78 5.99
N ASP A 817 1.59 50.26 6.04
CA ASP A 817 0.94 50.89 4.89
C ASP A 817 1.19 52.41 4.83
N GLU A 818 1.77 53.00 5.87
CA GLU A 818 2.02 54.43 5.96
C GLU A 818 3.27 54.86 5.18
N THR A 819 3.08 55.75 4.21
CA THR A 819 4.14 56.26 3.32
C THR A 819 5.31 56.85 4.10
N LEU A 820 5.03 57.68 5.13
CA LEU A 820 6.07 58.33 5.94
C LEU A 820 6.98 57.33 6.64
N VAL A 821 6.42 56.27 7.21
CA VAL A 821 7.19 55.21 7.90
C VAL A 821 8.03 54.44 6.88
N ARG A 822 7.47 54.09 5.72
CA ARG A 822 8.19 53.42 4.64
C ARG A 822 9.37 54.24 4.12
N GLU A 823 9.16 55.53 3.87
CA GLU A 823 10.20 56.46 3.43
C GLU A 823 11.31 56.58 4.46
N ARG A 824 10.98 56.70 5.75
CA ARG A 824 11.98 56.78 6.84
C ARG A 824 12.81 55.50 6.98
N LEU A 825 12.18 54.33 6.89
CA LEU A 825 12.89 53.05 6.91
C LEU A 825 13.82 52.91 5.70
N ALA A 826 13.35 53.25 4.50
CA ALA A 826 14.17 53.20 3.29
C ALA A 826 15.36 54.16 3.38
N ARG A 827 15.11 55.42 3.78
CA ARG A 827 16.13 56.45 3.93
C ARG A 827 17.15 56.13 5.01
N TYR A 828 16.74 55.47 6.09
CA TYR A 828 17.67 54.97 7.08
C TYR A 828 18.66 53.97 6.46
N VAL A 829 18.18 53.00 5.69
CA VAL A 829 19.02 51.95 5.09
C VAL A 829 19.93 52.52 4.00
N THR A 830 19.41 53.39 3.14
CA THR A 830 20.15 53.92 1.97
C THR A 830 21.06 55.11 2.32
N GLU A 831 20.67 55.96 3.27
CA GLU A 831 21.36 57.22 3.58
C GLU A 831 21.88 57.26 5.03
N TRP A 832 21.03 57.19 6.04
CA TRP A 832 21.43 57.55 7.42
C TRP A 832 22.39 56.54 8.04
N ARG A 833 22.23 55.24 7.75
CA ARG A 833 23.08 54.18 8.32
C ARG A 833 24.56 54.38 7.93
N SER A 834 24.82 54.83 6.69
CA SER A 834 26.17 55.02 6.14
C SER A 834 26.83 56.33 6.59
N GLN A 835 26.06 57.31 7.08
CA GLN A 835 26.60 58.56 7.59
C GLN A 835 27.32 58.36 8.93
N ARG A 836 28.65 58.45 8.91
CA ARG A 836 29.49 58.34 10.12
C ARG A 836 30.15 59.70 10.40
N PRO A 837 30.34 60.05 11.68
CA PRO A 837 31.19 61.19 12.02
C PRO A 837 32.61 60.95 11.49
N ALA A 838 33.29 62.03 11.10
CA ALA A 838 34.68 61.99 10.68
C ALA A 838 35.62 61.73 11.88
N ILE A 839 35.20 62.15 13.08
CA ILE A 839 35.87 61.80 14.34
C ILE A 839 35.48 60.38 14.75
N ASP A 840 36.46 59.48 14.73
CA ASP A 840 36.33 58.08 15.18
C ASP A 840 36.99 57.85 16.57
N GLY A 841 36.95 56.60 17.05
CA GLY A 841 37.58 56.26 18.34
C GLY A 841 39.10 56.48 18.37
N ASN A 842 39.78 56.44 17.22
CA ASN A 842 41.22 56.70 17.14
C ASN A 842 41.51 58.20 17.29
N ALA A 843 40.69 59.05 16.67
CA ALA A 843 40.75 60.50 16.84
C ALA A 843 40.52 60.90 18.31
N LEU A 844 39.56 60.28 19.00
CA LEU A 844 39.34 60.52 20.44
C LEU A 844 40.55 60.09 21.30
N LYS A 845 41.18 58.96 20.95
CA LYS A 845 42.38 58.46 21.64
C LYS A 845 43.58 59.38 21.42
N ALA A 846 43.77 59.90 20.21
CA ALA A 846 44.83 60.85 19.88
C ALA A 846 44.70 62.17 20.68
N ARG A 847 43.49 62.52 21.13
CA ARG A 847 43.22 63.68 21.99
C ARG A 847 43.34 63.40 23.49
N GLY A 848 43.82 62.22 23.89
CA GLY A 848 44.13 61.90 25.29
C GLY A 848 42.95 61.40 26.13
N LEU A 849 41.80 61.12 25.52
CA LEU A 849 40.66 60.52 26.22
C LEU A 849 40.91 59.03 26.52
N ARG A 850 40.40 58.53 27.65
CA ARG A 850 40.49 57.11 28.01
C ARG A 850 39.34 56.32 27.39
N PRO A 851 39.59 55.17 26.73
CA PRO A 851 38.52 54.30 26.25
C PRO A 851 37.57 53.90 27.39
N GLY A 852 36.26 54.04 27.18
CA GLY A 852 35.23 53.76 28.19
C GLY A 852 33.84 54.22 27.73
N PRO A 853 32.82 54.20 28.62
CA PRO A 853 31.44 54.61 28.29
C PRO A 853 31.32 56.01 27.67
N CYS A 854 32.22 56.93 28.04
CA CYS A 854 32.27 58.26 27.44
C CYS A 854 32.52 58.25 25.92
N TYR A 855 33.29 57.30 25.39
CA TYR A 855 33.50 57.18 23.94
C TYR A 855 32.17 56.93 23.22
N GLY A 856 31.34 56.04 23.76
CA GLY A 856 30.01 55.76 23.23
C GLY A 856 29.16 57.02 23.19
N ARG A 857 29.05 57.73 24.33
CA ARG A 857 28.26 58.97 24.45
C ARG A 857 28.70 60.05 23.46
N ILE A 858 30.02 60.25 23.31
CA ILE A 858 30.58 61.23 22.38
C ILE A 858 30.27 60.84 20.93
N LEU A 859 30.55 59.59 20.53
CA LEU A 859 30.34 59.13 19.16
C LEU A 859 28.85 59.09 18.78
N GLU A 860 27.98 58.77 19.73
CA GLU A 860 26.53 58.84 19.57
C GLU A 860 26.05 60.28 19.36
N ARG A 861 26.51 61.23 20.19
CA ARG A 861 26.12 62.64 20.05
C ARG A 861 26.66 63.29 18.78
N LEU A 862 27.89 62.97 18.37
CA LEU A 862 28.48 63.43 17.10
C LEU A 862 27.70 62.88 15.91
N ARG A 863 27.32 61.60 15.93
CA ARG A 863 26.48 61.01 14.89
C ARG A 863 25.09 61.64 14.86
N ALA A 864 24.48 61.88 16.02
CA ALA A 864 23.19 62.56 16.10
C ALA A 864 23.25 63.98 15.52
N ALA A 865 24.29 64.74 15.87
CA ALA A 865 24.53 66.09 15.35
C ALA A 865 24.65 66.10 13.81
N ARG A 866 25.36 65.11 13.26
CA ARG A 866 25.57 65.00 11.82
C ARG A 866 24.29 64.62 11.09
N LEU A 867 23.52 63.67 11.63
CA LEU A 867 22.24 63.24 11.06
C LEU A 867 21.18 64.35 11.10
N ASP A 868 21.18 65.18 12.14
CA ASP A 868 20.26 66.30 12.30
C ASP A 868 20.72 67.58 11.56
N GLY A 869 21.88 67.55 10.91
CA GLY A 869 22.44 68.68 10.17
C GLY A 869 23.04 69.79 11.04
N GLU A 870 23.27 69.55 12.33
CA GLU A 870 23.93 70.49 13.25
C GLU A 870 25.43 70.67 12.91
N VAL A 871 26.06 69.64 12.34
CA VAL A 871 27.45 69.64 11.88
C VAL A 871 27.56 68.90 10.54
N THR A 872 28.33 69.43 9.59
CA THR A 872 28.44 68.87 8.23
C THR A 872 29.89 68.54 7.83
N ASP A 873 30.88 69.10 8.54
CA ASP A 873 32.30 68.99 8.26
C ASP A 873 33.13 68.67 9.52
N LEU A 874 34.41 68.33 9.32
CA LEU A 874 35.32 68.00 10.42
C LEU A 874 35.52 69.18 11.39
N PRO A 875 35.72 70.45 10.95
CA PRO A 875 35.81 71.58 11.86
C PRO A 875 34.58 71.74 12.78
N GLY A 876 33.37 71.54 12.25
CA GLY A 876 32.13 71.57 13.04
C GLY A 876 32.06 70.45 14.08
N GLU A 877 32.47 69.23 13.71
CA GLU A 877 32.56 68.11 14.66
C GLU A 877 33.58 68.36 15.78
N GLU A 878 34.73 68.95 15.46
CA GLU A 878 35.76 69.28 16.45
C GLU A 878 35.30 70.37 17.42
N ALA A 879 34.58 71.38 16.93
CA ALA A 879 34.00 72.43 17.76
C ALA A 879 32.93 71.87 18.71
N LEU A 880 32.09 70.96 18.23
CA LEU A 880 31.10 70.27 19.05
C LEU A 880 31.76 69.36 20.09
N LEU A 881 32.79 68.61 19.70
CA LEU A 881 33.58 67.78 20.62
C LEU A 881 34.17 68.60 21.77
N ASN A 882 34.82 69.71 21.46
CA ASN A 882 35.43 70.59 22.48
C ASN A 882 34.37 71.16 23.43
N ARG A 883 33.18 71.51 22.92
CA ARG A 883 32.06 71.98 23.73
C ARG A 883 31.55 70.90 24.68
N MET A 884 31.31 69.68 24.18
CA MET A 884 30.85 68.55 25.00
C MET A 884 31.86 68.19 26.11
N LEU A 885 33.15 68.27 25.82
CA LEU A 885 34.21 68.04 26.81
C LEU A 885 34.23 69.14 27.88
N ALA A 886 33.98 70.40 27.51
CA ALA A 886 33.87 71.51 28.46
C ALA A 886 32.59 71.45 29.31
N GLU A 887 31.51 70.86 28.78
CA GLU A 887 30.21 70.66 29.43
C GLU A 887 30.17 69.39 30.30
N GLY A 888 31.26 68.61 30.37
CA GLY A 888 31.34 67.44 31.26
C GLY A 888 30.65 66.17 30.72
N ILE A 889 30.61 65.93 29.40
CA ILE A 889 29.98 64.71 28.82
C ILE A 889 30.61 63.38 29.33
N CYS A 890 31.85 63.46 29.81
CA CYS A 890 32.58 62.35 30.42
C CYS A 890 32.46 62.27 31.95
N ASP A 891 31.78 63.22 32.58
CA ASP A 891 31.54 63.21 34.01
C ASP A 891 30.38 62.23 34.25
N ASP A 892 30.72 60.99 34.60
CA ASP A 892 29.74 60.07 35.17
C ASP A 892 29.24 60.73 36.46
N GLY A 893 27.93 61.00 36.54
CA GLY A 893 27.31 61.57 37.74
C GLY A 893 27.82 60.84 38.98
N ALA A 894 28.47 61.59 39.87
CA ALA A 894 29.00 61.10 41.14
C ALA A 894 27.91 60.51 42.05
#